data_AF-A0A8H7B952-F1
#
_entry.id   AF-A0A8H7B952-F1
#
_cell.length_a   1.000
_cell.length_b   1.000
_cell.length_c   1.000
_cell.angle_alpha   90.00
_cell.angle_beta   90.00
_cell.angle_gamma   90.00
#
_symmetry.space_group_name_H-M   'P 1'
#
loop_
_entity.id
_entity.type
_entity.pdbx_description
1 polymer ?
#
loop_
_entity_poly.entity_id
_entity_poly.type
_entity_poly.pdbx_seq_one_letter_code
_entity_poly.pdbx_strand_id
1 'polypeptide(L)'
;MSVSNHSTLALPLPSGPSNITEQRPCEIIDGVPVDWSGHGTSHVDYNKSDVLPLRQGKFLGHGMHGGVYETSCDGVKLAWKRKYCRRKIGERERREIEVIKKLSHRHIVRLMGTYTHGPFLGLLLWPVATCDLADLLEDVDWLEKRHKLQTGMPLEPPEDWMEQKADREARLQALGIPIGGSITLTRDSAVVLLKGAIGCIASAVAYIHESDIKHKDLKPSNILLSRNGLWLTDFGTATDFSVLTTSVTDNGERGTPKYFAPEVARFEPSGRAADVFSMGCIFFEIMIVCTGHTLDLSTELRQSNDKSFQSNLDTVEFWFFEENWLEPDETVCIDEYLLVLAKSNFYSRRILYSTPYEIYTFKSTFASTMDHLSELFRQIGLKMVVASLFCIWLLYWLAIGIYRVYFHPLSKIPGPKLAAFTFWYEFYYEIYPHRFQYLWKIKQLHEEYGPIIRINPLQVHIHDADYFDTIYASGVNHKRDRCSWSHHTGSKAWAGAILETMDHDKHKMRRNAVSPFFSKRSVQALEGLVVNNIKKLLRRFEGEIEKQGTNAGILNLNDAYAAFAMDVISEYCFGESMKSLDNDDYGKEWLTIFHDGMQLEPFARQFPTIFNFIFDLPPHVAAKLDAGAGKLNGYLDQMRTRIERIMNQEDGVNGTKDLSRTIFHDIRDDVGGKLPEEEKHPVRLMADAGIILGAGTETTSRTMAVTTYYLIKNPDIGGKLRRELETVMPTVNHEVLLRQLETLPYLLSNIELPSDTIKMRFRAPMIASVASIVAFSDGFVLPPPTGLFSVGSKTHVLPKITFDDPVAPNGTGTSILLNIFYPTKQKALPSKYIWSGLSSLYDAYYGLPNGSFRNVTARTAYKAEPLSLKEWKTLNLPTLIFSPPFAGPPSQVFHALISDLVSHGYSVVTMDHPYEQPYLQLPDGTSIPGLPFDYDTNTEEGFQLLQRVHEYRLTDADAVLEAIPALSKHLSIPLNLTYFSFFGHSLGGSAALSQILYERNHTSKRKHRILGALNMDGSLLDPAAANDSSADLRIPSLILSSAYHKGDPQFADFDAQQSTWAKEINVGGKSNHTDFSDLIVLKQGLGISGGEGAVSADRMIKITRTLVESFQDYLLGKGEGILSGTNEIRATWPELDWLYNKTVSEST
;
A
#
# COMPACT_ATOMS: atom_id res chain seq x y z
N MET A 1 -57.33 -10.18 -16.86
CA MET A 1 -57.44 -10.06 -15.39
C MET A 1 -56.20 -10.75 -14.82
N SER A 2 -55.23 -10.11 -14.14
CA SER A 2 -55.27 -9.22 -12.96
C SER A 2 -55.66 -9.99 -11.69
N VAL A 3 -55.01 -9.93 -10.52
CA VAL A 3 -54.05 -9.00 -9.85
C VAL A 3 -53.13 -9.86 -8.93
N SER A 4 -51.85 -9.64 -8.56
CA SER A 4 -50.82 -8.56 -8.68
C SER A 4 -49.39 -9.17 -8.64
N ASN A 5 -48.33 -8.33 -8.61
CA ASN A 5 -46.93 -8.73 -8.36
C ASN A 5 -46.53 -8.56 -6.88
N HIS A 6 -45.56 -9.35 -6.40
CA HIS A 6 -44.74 -9.03 -5.21
C HIS A 6 -43.29 -8.79 -5.62
N SER A 7 -42.79 -7.56 -5.42
CA SER A 7 -41.36 -7.22 -5.57
C SER A 7 -41.00 -5.92 -4.85
N THR A 8 -39.71 -5.78 -4.51
CA THR A 8 -39.03 -4.53 -4.08
C THR A 8 -39.60 -3.75 -2.89
N LEU A 9 -39.03 -4.00 -1.71
CA LEU A 9 -38.78 -2.97 -0.69
C LEU A 9 -37.32 -2.51 -0.80
N ALA A 10 -37.04 -1.66 -1.78
CA ALA A 10 -35.77 -0.97 -1.95
C ALA A 10 -36.04 0.53 -2.05
N LEU A 11 -35.27 1.35 -1.34
CA LEU A 11 -35.47 2.81 -1.32
C LEU A 11 -35.13 3.41 -2.70
N PRO A 12 -35.97 4.29 -3.27
CA PRO A 12 -35.73 4.88 -4.58
C PRO A 12 -34.55 5.87 -4.54
N LEU A 13 -33.75 5.86 -5.60
CA LEU A 13 -32.67 6.82 -5.82
C LEU A 13 -33.22 8.11 -6.48
N PRO A 14 -32.88 9.31 -5.99
CA PRO A 14 -33.23 10.56 -6.67
C PRO A 14 -32.35 10.77 -7.91
N SER A 15 -32.94 11.30 -8.97
CA SER A 15 -32.25 11.71 -10.19
C SER A 15 -31.47 13.02 -9.99
N GLY A 16 -30.26 13.10 -10.56
CA GLY A 16 -29.42 14.30 -10.45
C GLY A 16 -30.01 15.51 -11.19
N PRO A 17 -29.79 16.75 -10.69
CA PRO A 17 -30.26 17.96 -11.35
C PRO A 17 -29.44 18.29 -12.60
N SER A 18 -30.06 19.02 -13.53
CA SER A 18 -29.43 19.57 -14.73
C SER A 18 -29.08 21.06 -14.53
N ASN A 19 -28.24 21.60 -15.43
CA ASN A 19 -27.64 22.94 -15.37
C ASN A 19 -28.58 24.06 -14.90
N ILE A 20 -28.21 24.75 -13.81
CA ILE A 20 -28.74 26.06 -13.42
C ILE A 20 -27.57 27.00 -13.07
N THR A 21 -27.71 28.28 -13.43
CA THR A 21 -26.72 29.34 -13.34
C THR A 21 -26.43 29.83 -11.91
N GLU A 22 -25.30 30.52 -11.75
CA GLU A 22 -24.79 31.15 -10.51
C GLU A 22 -25.87 31.64 -9.52
N GLN A 23 -25.94 31.02 -8.35
CA GLN A 23 -26.63 31.56 -7.16
C GLN A 23 -25.80 31.33 -5.89
N ARG A 24 -26.13 32.08 -4.84
CA ARG A 24 -25.37 32.15 -3.57
C ARG A 24 -25.52 30.85 -2.76
N PRO A 25 -24.56 30.50 -1.88
CA PRO A 25 -24.58 29.24 -1.14
C PRO A 25 -25.65 29.19 -0.04
N CYS A 26 -26.86 28.80 -0.42
CA CYS A 26 -27.91 28.22 0.43
C CYS A 26 -27.86 26.69 0.36
N GLU A 27 -28.31 25.99 1.40
CA GLU A 27 -28.36 24.52 1.39
C GLU A 27 -29.67 24.02 0.77
N ILE A 28 -29.59 22.98 -0.07
CA ILE A 28 -30.76 22.38 -0.70
C ILE A 28 -31.17 21.13 0.10
N ILE A 29 -32.42 21.11 0.58
CA ILE A 29 -33.08 19.96 1.21
C ILE A 29 -34.25 19.54 0.32
N ASP A 30 -34.28 18.28 -0.11
CA ASP A 30 -35.39 17.69 -0.89
C ASP A 30 -35.81 18.54 -2.13
N GLY A 31 -34.86 19.25 -2.73
CA GLY A 31 -35.06 20.15 -3.88
C GLY A 31 -35.41 21.60 -3.51
N VAL A 32 -35.63 21.92 -2.23
CA VAL A 32 -35.90 23.27 -1.71
C VAL A 32 -34.61 23.93 -1.23
N PRO A 33 -34.21 25.09 -1.78
CA PRO A 33 -33.15 25.89 -1.18
C PRO A 33 -33.66 26.56 0.11
N VAL A 34 -32.97 26.35 1.22
CA VAL A 34 -33.33 26.89 2.54
C VAL A 34 -32.35 28.00 2.93
N ASP A 35 -32.86 29.22 3.13
CA ASP A 35 -32.07 30.35 3.64
C ASP A 35 -32.76 31.04 4.82
N TRP A 36 -32.54 30.46 5.99
CA TRP A 36 -33.05 30.92 7.29
C TRP A 36 -32.50 32.28 7.75
N SER A 37 -31.60 32.93 7.00
CA SER A 37 -30.88 34.13 7.46
C SER A 37 -30.70 35.25 6.43
N GLY A 38 -30.81 34.97 5.13
CA GLY A 38 -30.39 35.87 4.05
C GLY A 38 -28.86 35.96 3.87
N HIS A 39 -28.09 35.17 4.62
CA HIS A 39 -26.63 35.24 4.74
C HIS A 39 -25.94 33.87 4.52
N GLY A 40 -26.69 32.84 4.07
CA GLY A 40 -26.18 31.50 3.80
C GLY A 40 -25.74 30.71 5.04
N THR A 41 -24.76 29.82 4.88
CA THR A 41 -24.31 28.85 5.92
C THR A 41 -23.36 29.43 7.00
N SER A 42 -23.27 30.76 7.07
CA SER A 42 -22.42 31.50 8.00
C SER A 42 -22.98 31.54 9.44
N HIS A 43 -22.17 32.05 10.39
CA HIS A 43 -22.68 32.41 11.71
C HIS A 43 -23.31 33.80 11.67
N VAL A 44 -24.42 34.01 12.40
CA VAL A 44 -25.14 35.30 12.42
C VAL A 44 -25.28 35.80 13.86
N ASP A 45 -24.82 37.01 14.15
CA ASP A 45 -24.96 37.63 15.48
C ASP A 45 -26.12 38.66 15.46
N TYR A 46 -27.20 38.35 16.18
CA TYR A 46 -28.37 39.23 16.33
C TYR A 46 -28.27 40.08 17.61
N ASN A 47 -28.53 41.38 17.49
CA ASN A 47 -28.62 42.29 18.63
C ASN A 47 -29.89 42.00 19.44
N LYS A 48 -29.93 42.46 20.71
CA LYS A 48 -31.09 42.29 21.60
C LYS A 48 -32.39 42.97 21.11
N SER A 49 -32.28 43.84 20.12
CA SER A 49 -33.39 44.53 19.45
C SER A 49 -34.01 43.72 18.32
N ASP A 50 -33.34 42.68 17.85
CA ASP A 50 -33.56 42.15 16.51
C ASP A 50 -34.53 40.97 16.57
N VAL A 51 -35.51 40.96 15.66
CA VAL A 51 -36.51 39.90 15.60
C VAL A 51 -35.94 38.70 14.84
N LEU A 52 -35.74 37.58 15.55
CA LEU A 52 -35.32 36.33 14.91
C LEU A 52 -36.35 35.88 13.85
N PRO A 53 -35.92 35.46 12.64
CA PRO A 53 -36.82 34.95 11.61
C PRO A 53 -37.37 33.54 11.90
N LEU A 54 -37.13 33.00 13.11
CA LEU A 54 -37.47 31.64 13.53
C LEU A 54 -38.69 31.63 14.46
N ARG A 55 -39.70 30.81 14.13
CA ARG A 55 -40.89 30.61 14.99
C ARG A 55 -40.74 29.32 15.80
N GLN A 56 -41.08 29.35 17.09
CA GLN A 56 -40.99 28.19 17.96
C GLN A 56 -42.21 27.29 17.78
N GLY A 57 -42.00 26.05 17.30
CA GLY A 57 -43.00 24.99 17.16
C GLY A 57 -43.02 24.06 18.37
N LYS A 58 -43.32 22.77 18.13
CA LYS A 58 -43.37 21.73 19.17
C LYS A 58 -42.04 21.64 19.93
N PHE A 59 -42.08 21.38 21.23
CA PHE A 59 -40.89 20.96 21.97
C PHE A 59 -40.49 19.53 21.55
N LEU A 60 -39.20 19.32 21.25
CA LEU A 60 -38.67 18.05 20.75
C LEU A 60 -37.82 17.30 21.79
N GLY A 61 -37.29 17.97 22.81
CA GLY A 61 -36.52 17.34 23.87
C GLY A 61 -35.44 18.23 24.48
N HIS A 62 -34.71 17.71 25.46
CA HIS A 62 -33.55 18.37 26.07
C HIS A 62 -32.24 17.73 25.62
N GLY A 63 -31.32 18.55 25.11
CA GLY A 63 -29.91 18.18 25.01
C GLY A 63 -29.14 18.62 26.26
N MET A 64 -27.91 18.12 26.44
CA MET A 64 -27.09 18.27 27.66
C MET A 64 -26.89 19.73 28.17
N HIS A 65 -27.21 20.76 27.36
CA HIS A 65 -27.05 22.18 27.70
C HIS A 65 -28.21 23.09 27.20
N GLY A 66 -29.38 22.54 26.86
CA GLY A 66 -30.46 23.36 26.31
C GLY A 66 -31.69 22.60 25.79
N GLY A 67 -32.75 23.35 25.46
CA GLY A 67 -33.96 22.80 24.84
C GLY A 67 -33.87 22.74 23.31
N VAL A 68 -34.51 21.74 22.73
CA VAL A 68 -34.68 21.58 21.28
C VAL A 68 -36.16 21.78 20.94
N TYR A 69 -36.42 22.62 19.93
CA TYR A 69 -37.76 22.92 19.44
C TYR A 69 -37.84 22.64 17.95
N GLU A 70 -39.03 22.35 17.44
CA GLU A 70 -39.30 22.40 16.01
C GLU A 70 -39.30 23.87 15.55
N THR A 71 -38.82 24.12 14.34
CA THR A 71 -39.07 25.36 13.60
C THR A 71 -39.25 25.04 12.12
N SER A 72 -39.72 26.00 11.33
CA SER A 72 -39.84 25.82 9.88
C SER A 72 -39.33 27.04 9.13
N CYS A 73 -38.59 26.76 8.06
CA CYS A 73 -38.04 27.72 7.12
C CYS A 73 -38.33 27.21 5.71
N ASP A 74 -38.85 28.06 4.83
CA ASP A 74 -39.13 27.74 3.42
C ASP A 74 -39.99 26.47 3.20
N GLY A 75 -40.83 26.13 4.19
CA GLY A 75 -41.66 24.92 4.22
C GLY A 75 -40.97 23.68 4.78
N VAL A 76 -39.64 23.68 4.87
CA VAL A 76 -38.84 22.61 5.49
C VAL A 76 -38.92 22.70 7.01
N LYS A 77 -38.89 21.55 7.69
CA LYS A 77 -38.85 21.45 9.17
C LYS A 77 -37.43 21.27 9.67
N LEU A 78 -37.03 22.07 10.66
CA LEU A 78 -35.69 22.08 11.26
C LEU A 78 -35.76 21.90 12.78
N ALA A 79 -34.76 21.24 13.36
CA ALA A 79 -34.59 21.08 14.80
C ALA A 79 -33.73 22.22 15.36
N TRP A 80 -34.34 23.06 16.20
CA TRP A 80 -33.77 24.30 16.73
C TRP A 80 -33.29 24.09 18.18
N LYS A 81 -31.99 23.81 18.33
CA LYS A 81 -31.31 23.54 19.61
C LYS A 81 -30.78 24.86 20.20
N ARG A 82 -31.34 25.30 21.33
CA ARG A 82 -31.05 26.59 21.98
C ARG A 82 -30.25 26.40 23.26
N LYS A 83 -28.99 26.86 23.29
CA LYS A 83 -28.07 26.79 24.46
C LYS A 83 -27.85 28.17 25.07
N TYR A 84 -27.67 28.26 26.39
CA TYR A 84 -27.36 29.54 27.06
C TYR A 84 -25.88 29.90 26.88
N CYS A 85 -25.60 31.12 26.38
CA CYS A 85 -24.26 31.62 26.07
C CYS A 85 -24.10 33.04 26.63
N ARG A 86 -23.17 33.24 27.57
CA ARG A 86 -23.20 34.42 28.46
C ARG A 86 -22.56 35.70 27.90
N ARG A 87 -21.72 35.62 26.84
CA ARG A 87 -21.08 36.78 26.17
C ARG A 87 -20.27 36.48 24.90
N LYS A 88 -19.72 35.27 24.75
CA LYS A 88 -18.98 34.78 23.57
C LYS A 88 -19.18 33.27 23.46
N ILE A 89 -19.22 32.74 22.24
CA ILE A 89 -19.21 31.28 21.98
C ILE A 89 -17.94 30.69 22.61
N GLY A 90 -18.10 29.70 23.49
CA GLY A 90 -16.99 29.03 24.15
C GLY A 90 -16.29 28.04 23.24
N GLU A 91 -15.12 27.56 23.66
CA GLU A 91 -14.32 26.62 22.88
C GLU A 91 -15.06 25.29 22.66
N ARG A 92 -15.85 24.84 23.64
CA ARG A 92 -16.68 23.63 23.52
C ARG A 92 -17.75 23.79 22.43
N GLU A 93 -18.45 24.91 22.43
CA GLU A 93 -19.52 25.18 21.48
C GLU A 93 -18.97 25.40 20.07
N ARG A 94 -17.78 26.00 19.93
CA ARG A 94 -17.05 26.05 18.65
C ARG A 94 -16.68 24.65 18.17
N ARG A 95 -16.12 23.80 19.03
CA ARG A 95 -15.71 22.43 18.67
C ARG A 95 -16.89 21.58 18.21
N GLU A 96 -18.07 21.70 18.82
CA GLU A 96 -19.31 21.03 18.38
C GLU A 96 -19.75 21.53 16.98
N ILE A 97 -19.65 22.83 16.71
CA ILE A 97 -19.97 23.41 15.39
C ILE A 97 -18.95 22.97 14.33
N GLU A 98 -17.66 23.02 14.64
CA GLU A 98 -16.56 22.67 13.74
C GLU A 98 -16.57 21.16 13.40
N VAL A 99 -16.81 20.29 14.38
CA VAL A 99 -16.97 18.84 14.15
C VAL A 99 -18.16 18.56 13.24
N ILE A 100 -19.35 19.12 13.51
CA ILE A 100 -20.53 18.84 12.67
C ILE A 100 -20.36 19.44 11.27
N LYS A 101 -19.69 20.59 11.12
CA LYS A 101 -19.37 21.17 9.78
C LYS A 101 -18.39 20.33 8.95
N LYS A 102 -17.60 19.44 9.57
CA LYS A 102 -16.70 18.51 8.85
C LYS A 102 -17.40 17.22 8.39
N LEU A 103 -18.55 16.87 8.98
CA LEU A 103 -19.21 15.58 8.77
C LEU A 103 -20.34 15.68 7.72
N SER A 104 -20.25 14.90 6.66
CA SER A 104 -21.24 14.85 5.57
C SER A 104 -21.62 13.40 5.24
N HIS A 105 -22.49 12.81 6.07
CA HIS A 105 -22.94 11.43 5.93
C HIS A 105 -24.44 11.27 6.14
N ARG A 106 -25.07 10.34 5.40
CA ARG A 106 -26.53 10.11 5.38
C ARG A 106 -27.14 9.73 6.74
N HIS A 107 -26.32 9.28 7.69
CA HIS A 107 -26.72 8.88 9.05
C HIS A 107 -26.17 9.82 10.15
N ILE A 108 -25.90 11.08 9.83
CA ILE A 108 -25.46 12.11 10.78
C ILE A 108 -26.34 13.36 10.63
N VAL A 109 -26.67 14.05 11.72
CA VAL A 109 -27.45 15.30 11.65
C VAL A 109 -26.66 16.42 10.95
N ARG A 110 -27.30 17.10 9.99
CA ARG A 110 -26.71 18.21 9.23
C ARG A 110 -26.91 19.54 9.96
N LEU A 111 -25.90 20.40 9.97
CA LEU A 111 -25.96 21.74 10.58
C LEU A 111 -26.27 22.82 9.53
N MET A 112 -27.54 23.21 9.44
CA MET A 112 -28.05 24.20 8.49
C MET A 112 -27.62 25.63 8.80
N GLY A 113 -27.34 25.93 10.07
CA GLY A 113 -27.14 27.30 10.52
C GLY A 113 -26.81 27.45 12.00
N THR A 114 -26.18 28.57 12.33
CA THR A 114 -25.82 28.92 13.71
C THR A 114 -25.94 30.42 13.93
N TYR A 115 -26.42 30.85 15.10
CA TYR A 115 -26.55 32.26 15.42
C TYR A 115 -26.41 32.53 16.92
N THR A 116 -26.01 33.75 17.32
CA THR A 116 -26.26 34.24 18.69
C THR A 116 -27.41 35.24 18.73
N HIS A 117 -28.19 35.23 19.82
CA HIS A 117 -29.16 36.28 20.11
C HIS A 117 -29.33 36.43 21.62
N GLY A 118 -29.05 37.63 22.14
CA GLY A 118 -29.09 37.89 23.58
C GLY A 118 -28.14 36.96 24.35
N PRO A 119 -28.59 36.22 25.37
CA PRO A 119 -27.77 35.25 26.09
C PRO A 119 -27.88 33.82 25.54
N PHE A 120 -28.15 33.63 24.25
CA PHE A 120 -28.34 32.31 23.64
C PHE A 120 -27.51 32.10 22.37
N LEU A 121 -27.01 30.87 22.21
CA LEU A 121 -26.51 30.29 20.95
C LEU A 121 -27.59 29.35 20.41
N GLY A 122 -27.98 29.54 19.15
CA GLY A 122 -28.86 28.64 18.42
C GLY A 122 -28.10 27.81 17.39
N LEU A 123 -28.45 26.52 17.31
CA LEU A 123 -28.06 25.61 16.23
C LEU A 123 -29.34 25.16 15.49
N LEU A 124 -29.31 25.19 14.17
CA LEU A 124 -30.37 24.65 13.31
C LEU A 124 -29.90 23.34 12.67
N LEU A 125 -30.58 22.25 12.99
CA LEU A 125 -30.22 20.90 12.58
C LEU A 125 -31.31 20.29 11.67
N TRP A 126 -30.90 19.41 10.75
CA TRP A 126 -31.79 18.62 9.91
C TRP A 126 -31.37 17.14 9.91
N PRO A 127 -32.33 16.18 9.85
CA PRO A 127 -33.79 16.38 9.89
C PRO A 127 -34.36 16.53 11.31
N VAL A 128 -35.66 16.81 11.39
CA VAL A 128 -36.44 16.66 12.63
C VAL A 128 -36.78 15.18 12.85
N ALA A 129 -36.42 14.66 14.02
CA ALA A 129 -36.70 13.28 14.41
C ALA A 129 -38.15 13.07 14.89
N THR A 130 -38.62 11.84 14.79
CA THR A 130 -39.86 11.38 15.44
C THR A 130 -39.61 11.06 16.92
N CYS A 131 -38.49 10.39 17.22
CA CYS A 131 -38.05 9.97 18.55
C CYS A 131 -36.54 9.67 18.54
N ASP A 132 -36.00 9.17 19.65
CA ASP A 132 -34.67 8.55 19.68
C ASP A 132 -34.76 7.00 19.77
N LEU A 133 -33.62 6.32 19.86
CA LEU A 133 -33.55 4.86 19.96
C LEU A 133 -33.90 4.34 21.38
N ALA A 134 -33.76 5.12 22.44
CA ALA A 134 -34.21 4.73 23.78
C ALA A 134 -35.74 4.61 23.80
N ASP A 135 -36.43 5.63 23.27
CA ASP A 135 -37.89 5.65 23.07
C ASP A 135 -38.39 4.38 22.36
N LEU A 136 -37.73 3.97 21.27
CA LEU A 136 -38.14 2.78 20.50
C LEU A 136 -37.83 1.48 21.24
N LEU A 137 -36.70 1.37 21.93
CA LEU A 137 -36.38 0.18 22.74
C LEU A 137 -37.42 -0.03 23.85
N GLU A 138 -37.84 1.04 24.54
CA GLU A 138 -38.93 0.97 25.52
C GLU A 138 -40.29 0.61 24.89
N ASP A 139 -40.60 1.11 23.70
CA ASP A 139 -41.86 0.77 23.02
C ASP A 139 -41.92 -0.71 22.61
N VAL A 140 -40.78 -1.30 22.21
CA VAL A 140 -40.72 -2.75 21.89
C VAL A 140 -40.76 -3.60 23.16
N ASP A 141 -40.10 -3.18 24.25
CA ASP A 141 -40.21 -3.82 25.56
C ASP A 141 -41.67 -3.82 26.09
N TRP A 142 -42.38 -2.70 25.94
CA TRP A 142 -43.80 -2.57 26.29
C TRP A 142 -44.70 -3.45 25.41
N LEU A 143 -44.43 -3.56 24.11
CA LEU A 143 -45.15 -4.48 23.22
C LEU A 143 -44.91 -5.95 23.61
N GLU A 144 -43.68 -6.32 23.96
CA GLU A 144 -43.33 -7.70 24.34
C GLU A 144 -43.92 -8.08 25.71
N LYS A 145 -43.86 -7.20 26.71
CA LYS A 145 -44.54 -7.40 28.01
C LYS A 145 -46.05 -7.59 27.84
N ARG A 146 -46.68 -6.81 26.97
CA ARG A 146 -48.10 -6.96 26.62
C ARG A 146 -48.39 -8.25 25.82
N HIS A 147 -47.46 -8.71 24.98
CA HIS A 147 -47.59 -9.99 24.26
C HIS A 147 -47.53 -11.18 25.23
N LYS A 148 -46.52 -11.21 26.13
CA LYS A 148 -46.35 -12.25 27.16
C LYS A 148 -47.54 -12.39 28.12
N LEU A 149 -48.21 -11.28 28.42
CA LEU A 149 -49.48 -11.30 29.17
C LEU A 149 -50.63 -11.92 28.37
N GLN A 150 -50.72 -11.67 27.06
CA GLN A 150 -51.74 -12.30 26.20
C GLN A 150 -51.50 -13.81 26.01
N THR A 151 -50.25 -14.26 26.11
CA THR A 151 -49.90 -15.70 26.12
C THR A 151 -49.92 -16.34 27.51
N GLY A 152 -50.30 -15.60 28.56
CA GLY A 152 -50.57 -16.14 29.89
C GLY A 152 -49.38 -16.25 30.85
N MET A 153 -48.26 -15.54 30.59
CA MET A 153 -47.15 -15.46 31.54
C MET A 153 -47.49 -14.52 32.72
N PRO A 154 -47.08 -14.84 33.97
CA PRO A 154 -47.34 -13.98 35.12
C PRO A 154 -46.37 -12.79 35.14
N LEU A 155 -46.85 -11.63 34.66
CA LEU A 155 -46.20 -10.32 34.78
C LEU A 155 -47.18 -9.37 35.48
N GLU A 156 -46.69 -8.52 36.38
CA GLU A 156 -47.51 -7.44 36.95
C GLU A 156 -47.47 -6.21 36.04
N PRO A 157 -48.62 -5.61 35.66
CA PRO A 157 -48.65 -4.34 34.95
C PRO A 157 -48.13 -3.18 35.82
N PRO A 158 -47.13 -2.40 35.35
CA PRO A 158 -46.85 -1.07 35.86
C PRO A 158 -48.08 -0.16 35.82
N GLU A 159 -48.22 0.73 36.81
CA GLU A 159 -49.41 1.57 37.00
C GLU A 159 -49.65 2.57 35.85
N ASP A 160 -48.61 2.95 35.11
CA ASP A 160 -48.62 3.98 34.05
C ASP A 160 -48.98 3.46 32.64
N TRP A 161 -49.09 2.13 32.47
CA TRP A 161 -49.19 1.46 31.16
C TRP A 161 -50.35 1.91 30.27
N MET A 162 -51.44 2.40 30.86
CA MET A 162 -52.63 2.85 30.12
C MET A 162 -52.61 4.36 29.81
N GLU A 163 -51.85 5.16 30.57
CA GLU A 163 -51.77 6.60 30.37
C GLU A 163 -50.89 6.95 29.16
N GLN A 164 -49.71 6.33 29.06
CA GLN A 164 -48.76 6.56 27.95
C GLN A 164 -49.16 5.87 26.65
N LYS A 165 -50.14 4.95 26.68
CA LYS A 165 -50.50 4.08 25.54
C LYS A 165 -50.70 4.85 24.24
N ALA A 166 -51.43 5.96 24.29
CA ALA A 166 -51.78 6.74 23.09
C ALA A 166 -50.54 7.39 22.44
N ASP A 167 -49.60 7.88 23.25
CA ASP A 167 -48.37 8.51 22.76
C ASP A 167 -47.40 7.46 22.18
N ARG A 168 -47.27 6.29 22.81
CA ARG A 168 -46.47 5.16 22.29
C ARG A 168 -47.03 4.64 20.96
N GLU A 169 -48.35 4.41 20.88
CA GLU A 169 -49.01 4.00 19.64
C GLU A 169 -48.90 5.08 18.53
N ALA A 170 -49.00 6.37 18.86
CA ALA A 170 -48.79 7.47 17.91
C ALA A 170 -47.33 7.59 17.41
N ARG A 171 -46.34 7.38 18.30
CA ARG A 171 -44.91 7.39 17.97
C ARG A 171 -44.55 6.26 17.01
N LEU A 172 -44.99 5.04 17.31
CA LEU A 172 -44.82 3.87 16.44
C LEU A 172 -45.47 4.10 15.07
N GLN A 173 -46.70 4.63 15.03
CA GLN A 173 -47.37 4.97 13.77
C GLN A 173 -46.58 6.03 12.97
N ALA A 174 -45.98 7.01 13.63
CA ALA A 174 -45.15 8.06 13.01
C ALA A 174 -43.77 7.57 12.53
N LEU A 175 -43.30 6.41 12.99
CA LEU A 175 -42.18 5.67 12.39
C LEU A 175 -42.61 4.82 11.17
N GLY A 176 -43.91 4.65 10.95
CA GLY A 176 -44.47 3.80 9.90
C GLY A 176 -44.76 2.35 10.33
N ILE A 177 -44.69 2.06 11.63
CA ILE A 177 -45.02 0.75 12.20
C ILE A 177 -46.56 0.61 12.24
N PRO A 178 -47.15 -0.52 11.78
CA PRO A 178 -48.59 -0.67 11.66
C PRO A 178 -49.28 -0.79 13.03
N ILE A 179 -50.20 0.14 13.32
CA ILE A 179 -51.04 0.12 14.53
C ILE A 179 -52.46 -0.37 14.17
N GLY A 180 -53.08 -1.14 15.06
CA GLY A 180 -54.44 -1.68 14.90
C GLY A 180 -54.52 -3.11 14.37
N GLY A 181 -53.38 -3.76 14.10
CA GLY A 181 -53.29 -5.20 13.83
C GLY A 181 -53.16 -6.05 15.12
N SER A 182 -52.71 -7.30 14.96
CA SER A 182 -52.26 -8.12 16.09
C SER A 182 -51.03 -7.47 16.75
N ILE A 183 -50.91 -7.58 18.08
CA ILE A 183 -49.77 -7.01 18.82
C ILE A 183 -48.43 -7.60 18.35
N THR A 184 -48.43 -8.88 17.96
CA THR A 184 -47.30 -9.59 17.37
C THR A 184 -46.84 -8.91 16.08
N LEU A 185 -47.77 -8.56 15.17
CA LEU A 185 -47.44 -7.86 13.92
C LEU A 185 -46.84 -6.47 14.19
N THR A 186 -47.33 -5.75 15.19
CA THR A 186 -46.78 -4.45 15.61
C THR A 186 -45.35 -4.61 16.15
N ARG A 187 -45.12 -5.58 17.05
CA ARG A 187 -43.82 -5.90 17.62
C ARG A 187 -42.82 -6.30 16.54
N ASP A 188 -43.18 -7.26 15.68
CA ASP A 188 -42.27 -7.84 14.70
C ASP A 188 -41.84 -6.79 13.66
N SER A 189 -42.77 -5.89 13.29
CA SER A 189 -42.46 -4.72 12.45
C SER A 189 -41.45 -3.77 13.09
N ALA A 190 -41.54 -3.56 14.41
CA ALA A 190 -40.57 -2.74 15.16
C ALA A 190 -39.21 -3.45 15.33
N VAL A 191 -39.22 -4.77 15.56
CA VAL A 191 -38.01 -5.61 15.61
C VAL A 191 -37.27 -5.61 14.25
N VAL A 192 -37.98 -5.62 13.13
CA VAL A 192 -37.38 -5.46 11.79
C VAL A 192 -36.71 -4.08 11.63
N LEU A 193 -37.33 -3.00 12.13
CA LEU A 193 -36.73 -1.66 12.11
C LEU A 193 -35.45 -1.60 12.98
N LEU A 194 -35.47 -2.21 14.17
CA LEU A 194 -34.31 -2.31 15.06
C LEU A 194 -33.16 -3.13 14.45
N LYS A 195 -33.45 -4.26 13.80
CA LYS A 195 -32.45 -5.05 13.07
C LYS A 195 -31.80 -4.23 11.94
N GLY A 196 -32.58 -3.40 11.23
CA GLY A 196 -32.06 -2.47 10.21
C GLY A 196 -31.22 -1.30 10.77
N ALA A 197 -31.50 -0.85 12.00
CA ALA A 197 -30.80 0.27 12.63
C ALA A 197 -29.31 -0.02 12.84
N ILE A 198 -28.93 -1.26 13.13
CA ILE A 198 -27.55 -1.67 13.45
C ILE A 198 -26.57 -1.36 12.33
N GLY A 199 -26.91 -1.69 11.08
CA GLY A 199 -26.09 -1.37 9.91
C GLY A 199 -25.94 0.14 9.70
N CYS A 200 -27.00 0.91 9.98
CA CYS A 200 -26.99 2.37 9.90
C CYS A 200 -26.09 3.01 10.97
N ILE A 201 -26.14 2.50 12.21
CA ILE A 201 -25.31 2.93 13.34
C ILE A 201 -23.84 2.59 13.08
N ALA A 202 -23.53 1.35 12.69
CA ALA A 202 -22.17 0.93 12.37
C ALA A 202 -21.57 1.77 11.22
N SER A 203 -22.37 2.06 10.18
CA SER A 203 -21.98 2.95 9.08
C SER A 203 -21.72 4.39 9.55
N ALA A 204 -22.53 4.93 10.47
CA ALA A 204 -22.31 6.26 11.05
C ALA A 204 -21.04 6.33 11.92
N VAL A 205 -20.80 5.31 12.75
CA VAL A 205 -19.62 5.23 13.64
C VAL A 205 -18.34 5.03 12.83
N ALA A 206 -18.36 4.18 11.80
CA ALA A 206 -17.23 4.02 10.88
C ALA A 206 -16.86 5.34 10.19
N TYR A 207 -17.85 6.07 9.64
CA TYR A 207 -17.60 7.34 8.94
C TYR A 207 -16.98 8.42 9.85
N ILE A 208 -17.42 8.57 11.11
CA ILE A 208 -16.80 9.55 12.02
C ILE A 208 -15.37 9.13 12.38
N HIS A 209 -15.10 7.82 12.50
CA HIS A 209 -13.76 7.29 12.78
C HIS A 209 -12.82 7.42 11.57
N GLU A 210 -13.32 7.27 10.34
CA GLU A 210 -12.60 7.61 9.11
C GLU A 210 -12.30 9.13 9.02
N SER A 211 -13.21 9.96 9.54
CA SER A 211 -13.07 11.42 9.62
C SER A 211 -12.23 11.91 10.81
N ASP A 212 -11.39 11.05 11.40
CA ASP A 212 -10.53 11.31 12.57
C ASP A 212 -11.26 11.86 13.83
N ILE A 213 -12.57 11.63 13.96
CA ILE A 213 -13.43 12.13 15.05
C ILE A 213 -13.87 10.99 15.98
N LYS A 214 -13.75 11.19 17.30
CA LYS A 214 -14.32 10.33 18.36
C LYS A 214 -15.56 11.00 18.95
N HIS A 215 -16.64 10.26 19.20
CA HIS A 215 -17.90 10.81 19.72
C HIS A 215 -17.90 11.00 21.24
N LYS A 216 -17.34 10.03 21.99
CA LYS A 216 -17.22 10.03 23.46
C LYS A 216 -18.53 9.97 24.27
N ASP A 217 -19.69 9.86 23.63
CA ASP A 217 -21.01 9.73 24.30
C ASP A 217 -22.02 8.96 23.43
N LEU A 218 -21.64 7.81 22.88
CA LEU A 218 -22.57 6.96 22.15
C LEU A 218 -23.52 6.26 23.13
N LYS A 219 -24.84 6.44 22.91
CA LYS A 219 -25.94 5.84 23.67
C LYS A 219 -27.23 5.91 22.85
N PRO A 220 -28.29 5.16 23.20
CA PRO A 220 -29.53 5.14 22.40
C PRO A 220 -30.17 6.53 22.22
N SER A 221 -30.18 7.39 23.26
CA SER A 221 -30.75 8.74 23.16
C SER A 221 -29.93 9.76 22.34
N ASN A 222 -28.73 9.39 21.88
CA ASN A 222 -27.97 10.17 20.88
C ASN A 222 -28.14 9.60 19.45
N ILE A 223 -29.05 8.64 19.25
CA ILE A 223 -29.41 8.07 17.94
C ILE A 223 -30.86 8.41 17.65
N LEU A 224 -31.07 9.31 16.69
CA LEU A 224 -32.39 9.83 16.30
C LEU A 224 -33.04 8.97 15.23
N LEU A 225 -34.36 8.81 15.32
CA LEU A 225 -35.17 7.98 14.41
C LEU A 225 -36.31 8.78 13.79
N SER A 226 -36.61 8.49 12.52
CA SER A 226 -37.87 8.87 11.87
C SER A 226 -38.21 7.88 10.75
N ARG A 227 -39.41 7.95 10.18
CA ARG A 227 -39.85 7.09 9.07
C ARG A 227 -38.89 7.10 7.87
N ASN A 228 -38.13 8.17 7.69
CA ASN A 228 -37.20 8.37 6.57
C ASN A 228 -35.76 7.92 6.88
N GLY A 229 -35.42 7.50 8.11
CA GLY A 229 -34.05 7.08 8.44
C GLY A 229 -33.65 7.20 9.91
N LEU A 230 -32.33 7.13 10.13
CA LEU A 230 -31.63 7.15 11.42
C LEU A 230 -30.44 8.11 11.34
N TRP A 231 -30.24 8.94 12.37
CA TRP A 231 -29.15 9.94 12.43
C TRP A 231 -28.47 10.02 13.81
N LEU A 232 -27.15 10.00 13.82
CA LEU A 232 -26.32 10.23 15.02
C LEU A 232 -26.27 11.72 15.38
N THR A 233 -26.36 12.06 16.67
CA THR A 233 -26.45 13.44 17.18
C THR A 233 -25.65 13.68 18.49
N ASP A 234 -25.66 14.95 18.94
CA ASP A 234 -25.01 15.50 20.15
C ASP A 234 -23.48 15.31 20.25
N PHE A 235 -22.76 15.72 19.20
CA PHE A 235 -21.30 15.88 19.14
C PHE A 235 -20.71 16.89 20.17
N GLY A 236 -21.45 17.31 21.19
CA GLY A 236 -21.01 18.23 22.26
C GLY A 236 -19.95 17.67 23.22
N THR A 237 -19.54 16.41 23.04
CA THR A 237 -18.39 15.75 23.68
C THR A 237 -17.32 15.31 22.68
N ALA A 238 -17.58 15.45 21.38
CA ALA A 238 -16.73 14.90 20.34
C ALA A 238 -15.36 15.56 20.30
N THR A 239 -14.36 14.81 19.82
CA THR A 239 -12.98 15.28 19.71
C THR A 239 -12.44 14.90 18.33
N ASP A 240 -11.95 15.91 17.62
CA ASP A 240 -11.21 15.82 16.37
C ASP A 240 -9.73 15.60 16.69
N PHE A 241 -9.11 14.60 16.06
CA PHE A 241 -7.71 14.24 16.26
C PHE A 241 -6.82 14.56 15.05
N SER A 242 -7.36 15.14 13.97
CA SER A 242 -6.60 15.44 12.73
C SER A 242 -5.40 16.37 12.92
N VAL A 243 -5.37 17.13 14.02
CA VAL A 243 -4.27 18.05 14.40
C VAL A 243 -3.45 17.54 15.60
N LEU A 244 -3.83 16.40 16.19
CA LEU A 244 -3.17 15.83 17.37
C LEU A 244 -2.18 14.75 16.97
N THR A 245 -0.95 14.81 17.51
CA THR A 245 0.13 13.83 17.23
C THR A 245 -0.15 12.40 17.74
N THR A 246 -1.26 12.21 18.44
CA THR A 246 -1.73 10.94 19.02
C THR A 246 -3.25 10.89 19.03
N SER A 247 -3.85 9.75 18.68
CA SER A 247 -5.30 9.48 18.79
C SER A 247 -5.75 9.20 20.24
N VAL A 248 -5.13 9.88 21.20
CA VAL A 248 -5.23 9.71 22.65
C VAL A 248 -5.31 11.10 23.26
N THR A 249 -6.31 11.34 24.10
CA THR A 249 -6.42 12.53 24.96
C THR A 249 -6.12 12.17 26.41
N ASP A 250 -5.55 13.10 27.17
CA ASP A 250 -5.69 13.08 28.63
C ASP A 250 -7.18 13.16 29.02
N ASN A 251 -7.61 12.34 29.99
CA ASN A 251 -9.01 12.15 30.32
C ASN A 251 -9.53 13.21 31.33
N GLY A 252 -10.00 14.34 30.82
CA GLY A 252 -10.89 15.28 31.55
C GLY A 252 -12.36 14.99 31.23
N GLU A 253 -12.91 13.94 31.85
CA GLU A 253 -13.95 13.11 31.21
C GLU A 253 -15.33 13.72 30.99
N ARG A 254 -15.99 13.25 29.91
CA ARG A 254 -17.39 13.51 29.56
C ARG A 254 -17.95 12.35 28.73
N GLY A 255 -19.17 11.94 29.07
CA GLY A 255 -19.98 10.91 28.42
C GLY A 255 -20.96 10.32 29.43
N THR A 256 -21.68 9.25 29.08
CA THR A 256 -22.68 8.61 29.94
C THR A 256 -22.13 7.31 30.58
N PRO A 257 -21.90 7.26 31.92
CA PRO A 257 -21.17 6.16 32.57
C PRO A 257 -21.69 4.73 32.31
N LYS A 258 -23.00 4.56 32.08
CA LYS A 258 -23.59 3.26 31.71
C LYS A 258 -22.85 2.59 30.54
N TYR A 259 -22.42 3.39 29.56
CA TYR A 259 -21.84 2.96 28.29
C TYR A 259 -20.32 3.14 28.22
N PHE A 260 -19.65 3.39 29.36
CA PHE A 260 -18.19 3.56 29.40
C PHE A 260 -17.45 2.25 29.15
N ALA A 261 -16.42 2.33 28.31
CA ALA A 261 -15.45 1.26 28.11
C ALA A 261 -14.54 1.10 29.35
N PRO A 262 -13.96 -0.09 29.58
CA PRO A 262 -13.15 -0.36 30.78
C PRO A 262 -11.95 0.58 30.94
N GLU A 263 -11.35 1.06 29.85
CA GLU A 263 -10.26 2.04 29.90
C GLU A 263 -10.76 3.45 30.23
N VAL A 264 -11.98 3.83 29.80
CA VAL A 264 -12.59 5.12 30.16
C VAL A 264 -12.94 5.12 31.65
N ALA A 265 -13.62 4.08 32.15
CA ALA A 265 -13.98 3.98 33.57
C ALA A 265 -12.78 3.98 34.54
N ARG A 266 -11.57 3.69 34.05
CA ARG A 266 -10.31 3.73 34.81
C ARG A 266 -9.48 5.02 34.59
N PHE A 267 -10.01 6.01 33.87
CA PHE A 267 -9.29 7.23 33.47
C PHE A 267 -8.04 6.96 32.60
N GLU A 268 -7.99 5.82 31.91
CA GLU A 268 -6.88 5.39 31.06
C GLU A 268 -6.95 6.02 29.65
N PRO A 269 -5.80 6.13 28.95
CA PRO A 269 -5.70 6.54 27.54
C PRO A 269 -6.69 5.86 26.57
N SER A 270 -7.82 6.52 26.27
CA SER A 270 -8.91 5.90 25.51
C SER A 270 -8.94 6.27 24.01
N GLY A 271 -8.70 5.29 23.14
CA GLY A 271 -8.74 5.44 21.68
C GLY A 271 -10.15 5.35 21.06
N ARG A 272 -10.24 5.07 19.75
CA ARG A 272 -11.52 4.84 19.02
C ARG A 272 -12.32 3.64 19.58
N ALA A 273 -11.63 2.65 20.13
CA ALA A 273 -12.21 1.45 20.73
C ALA A 273 -13.30 1.74 21.78
N ALA A 274 -13.17 2.84 22.54
CA ALA A 274 -14.19 3.21 23.53
C ALA A 274 -15.57 3.51 22.90
N ASP A 275 -15.61 4.18 21.74
CA ASP A 275 -16.86 4.40 21.01
C ASP A 275 -17.43 3.05 20.51
N VAL A 276 -16.56 2.12 20.09
CA VAL A 276 -16.94 0.78 19.63
C VAL A 276 -17.51 -0.07 20.77
N PHE A 277 -16.97 0.05 21.99
CA PHE A 277 -17.54 -0.57 23.19
C PHE A 277 -18.93 -0.01 23.49
N SER A 278 -19.09 1.32 23.52
CA SER A 278 -20.40 1.95 23.70
C SER A 278 -21.41 1.54 22.62
N MET A 279 -20.97 1.35 21.37
CA MET A 279 -21.80 0.81 20.28
C MET A 279 -22.17 -0.66 20.53
N GLY A 280 -21.25 -1.50 21.02
CA GLY A 280 -21.53 -2.89 21.40
C GLY A 280 -22.59 -2.98 22.49
N CYS A 281 -22.54 -2.11 23.51
CA CYS A 281 -23.57 -1.98 24.53
C CYS A 281 -24.95 -1.61 23.94
N ILE A 282 -25.01 -0.73 22.95
CA ILE A 282 -26.27 -0.38 22.25
C ILE A 282 -26.79 -1.59 21.48
N PHE A 283 -25.93 -2.32 20.77
CA PHE A 283 -26.32 -3.51 20.01
C PHE A 283 -26.81 -4.63 20.92
N PHE A 284 -26.22 -4.79 22.12
CA PHE A 284 -26.70 -5.71 23.14
C PHE A 284 -28.13 -5.40 23.60
N GLU A 285 -28.45 -4.12 23.85
CA GLU A 285 -29.82 -3.72 24.22
C GLU A 285 -30.82 -3.87 23.06
N ILE A 286 -30.36 -3.74 21.81
CA ILE A 286 -31.17 -4.12 20.63
C ILE A 286 -31.38 -5.63 20.55
N MET A 287 -30.35 -6.45 20.83
CA MET A 287 -30.44 -7.92 20.77
C MET A 287 -31.51 -8.45 21.72
N ILE A 288 -31.49 -8.02 22.99
CA ILE A 288 -32.46 -8.43 24.03
C ILE A 288 -33.91 -8.29 23.52
N VAL A 289 -34.30 -7.13 23.01
CA VAL A 289 -35.67 -6.92 22.52
C VAL A 289 -35.93 -7.59 21.16
N CYS A 290 -34.89 -7.84 20.36
CA CYS A 290 -34.99 -8.56 19.08
C CYS A 290 -35.09 -10.09 19.22
N THR A 291 -34.72 -10.66 20.37
CA THR A 291 -34.91 -12.07 20.72
C THR A 291 -36.17 -12.30 21.58
N GLY A 292 -36.93 -11.24 21.88
CA GLY A 292 -38.16 -11.33 22.68
C GLY A 292 -37.92 -11.31 24.20
N HIS A 293 -36.74 -10.92 24.67
CA HIS A 293 -36.46 -10.69 26.09
C HIS A 293 -36.80 -9.23 26.44
N THR A 294 -37.04 -8.95 27.73
CA THR A 294 -37.37 -7.60 28.19
C THR A 294 -36.12 -6.83 28.60
N LEU A 295 -36.18 -5.49 28.58
CA LEU A 295 -35.09 -4.62 29.04
C LEU A 295 -34.81 -4.76 30.55
N ASP A 296 -35.70 -5.42 31.28
CA ASP A 296 -35.47 -5.85 32.67
C ASP A 296 -34.22 -6.76 32.72
N LEU A 297 -34.04 -7.66 31.75
CA LEU A 297 -32.87 -8.54 31.65
C LEU A 297 -31.56 -7.76 31.48
N SER A 298 -31.56 -6.66 30.69
CA SER A 298 -30.40 -5.74 30.61
C SER A 298 -30.06 -5.17 32.00
N THR A 299 -31.06 -5.01 32.86
CA THR A 299 -30.90 -4.47 34.22
C THR A 299 -30.54 -5.56 35.24
N GLU A 300 -31.05 -6.78 35.09
CA GLU A 300 -30.71 -7.96 35.90
C GLU A 300 -29.26 -8.38 35.70
N LEU A 301 -28.79 -8.43 34.45
CA LEU A 301 -27.39 -8.71 34.11
C LEU A 301 -26.43 -7.59 34.55
N ARG A 302 -26.94 -6.45 35.04
CA ARG A 302 -26.18 -5.29 35.54
C ARG A 302 -26.56 -4.90 36.98
N GLN A 303 -26.74 -5.89 37.86
CA GLN A 303 -27.15 -5.69 39.25
C GLN A 303 -26.04 -5.35 40.26
N SER A 304 -24.76 -5.29 39.87
CA SER A 304 -23.70 -4.91 40.82
C SER A 304 -23.78 -3.43 41.25
N ASN A 305 -22.96 -3.04 42.24
CA ASN A 305 -22.97 -1.69 42.83
C ASN A 305 -22.72 -0.56 41.80
N ASP A 306 -22.01 -0.84 40.69
CA ASP A 306 -22.00 0.00 39.51
C ASP A 306 -22.81 -0.69 38.40
N LYS A 307 -23.85 -0.03 37.90
CA LYS A 307 -24.74 -0.56 36.85
C LYS A 307 -24.22 -0.32 35.42
N SER A 308 -22.97 0.13 35.26
CA SER A 308 -22.32 0.25 33.95
C SER A 308 -22.06 -1.11 33.30
N PHE A 309 -21.96 -1.15 31.97
CA PHE A 309 -21.65 -2.39 31.27
C PHE A 309 -20.25 -2.93 31.64
N GLN A 310 -19.23 -2.06 31.79
CA GLN A 310 -17.87 -2.50 32.10
C GLN A 310 -17.72 -3.17 33.47
N SER A 311 -18.51 -2.79 34.49
CA SER A 311 -18.52 -3.46 35.80
C SER A 311 -19.37 -4.74 35.86
N ASN A 312 -19.99 -5.15 34.75
CA ASN A 312 -20.86 -6.32 34.69
C ASN A 312 -20.63 -7.14 33.39
N LEU A 313 -19.38 -7.13 32.87
CA LEU A 313 -19.05 -7.88 31.65
C LEU A 313 -19.18 -9.39 31.86
N ASP A 314 -18.73 -9.93 32.99
CA ASP A 314 -18.77 -11.38 33.25
C ASP A 314 -20.20 -11.94 33.18
N THR A 315 -21.20 -11.23 33.71
CA THR A 315 -22.62 -11.63 33.66
C THR A 315 -23.22 -11.46 32.27
N VAL A 316 -22.84 -10.42 31.53
CA VAL A 316 -23.28 -10.16 30.16
C VAL A 316 -22.69 -11.19 29.17
N GLU A 317 -21.40 -11.53 29.30
CA GLU A 317 -20.76 -12.59 28.51
C GLU A 317 -21.31 -13.97 28.88
N PHE A 318 -21.54 -14.26 30.16
CA PHE A 318 -22.12 -15.54 30.60
C PHE A 318 -23.50 -15.79 29.96
N TRP A 319 -24.40 -14.80 29.98
CA TRP A 319 -25.71 -14.91 29.31
C TRP A 319 -25.56 -15.13 27.79
N PHE A 320 -24.60 -14.44 27.16
CA PHE A 320 -24.33 -14.56 25.73
C PHE A 320 -23.82 -15.96 25.31
N PHE A 321 -23.24 -16.74 26.23
CA PHE A 321 -22.65 -18.05 25.95
C PHE A 321 -23.38 -19.26 26.56
N GLU A 322 -24.20 -19.12 27.61
CA GLU A 322 -24.99 -20.23 28.18
C GLU A 322 -26.39 -20.41 27.58
N GLU A 323 -27.05 -19.36 27.06
CA GLU A 323 -28.29 -19.57 26.30
C GLU A 323 -27.96 -20.29 24.98
N ASN A 324 -28.48 -21.51 24.82
CA ASN A 324 -28.34 -22.27 23.57
C ASN A 324 -29.27 -21.68 22.50
N TRP A 325 -28.78 -20.65 21.80
CA TRP A 325 -29.41 -19.97 20.66
C TRP A 325 -29.61 -20.87 19.40
N LEU A 326 -29.72 -22.18 19.57
CA LEU A 326 -29.69 -23.21 18.53
C LEU A 326 -30.82 -24.24 18.70
N GLU A 327 -32.06 -23.76 18.83
CA GLU A 327 -33.23 -24.56 18.41
C GLU A 327 -33.53 -24.33 16.92
N PRO A 328 -34.01 -25.33 16.15
CA PRO A 328 -33.80 -25.32 14.69
C PRO A 328 -34.85 -24.59 13.86
N ASP A 329 -36.03 -24.31 14.42
CA ASP A 329 -37.27 -24.20 13.62
C ASP A 329 -37.79 -22.76 13.37
N GLU A 330 -37.26 -21.71 14.00
CA GLU A 330 -37.58 -20.31 13.62
C GLU A 330 -36.33 -19.47 13.33
N THR A 331 -36.29 -18.89 12.11
CA THR A 331 -35.08 -18.27 11.56
C THR A 331 -34.83 -16.84 12.04
N VAL A 332 -34.09 -16.69 13.13
CA VAL A 332 -33.31 -15.48 13.42
C VAL A 332 -31.83 -15.87 13.54
N CYS A 333 -31.13 -15.86 12.40
CA CYS A 333 -29.77 -16.36 12.30
C CYS A 333 -28.75 -15.48 13.07
N ILE A 334 -28.42 -15.89 14.29
CA ILE A 334 -27.37 -15.25 15.10
C ILE A 334 -25.99 -15.36 14.42
N ASP A 335 -25.73 -16.39 13.59
CA ASP A 335 -24.49 -16.48 12.81
C ASP A 335 -24.34 -15.33 11.79
N GLU A 336 -25.41 -14.85 11.14
CA GLU A 336 -25.33 -13.66 10.27
C GLU A 336 -25.01 -12.39 11.08
N TYR A 337 -25.61 -12.27 12.26
CA TYR A 337 -25.41 -11.15 13.19
C TYR A 337 -23.98 -11.11 13.74
N LEU A 338 -23.45 -12.28 14.14
CA LEU A 338 -22.07 -12.49 14.53
C LEU A 338 -21.10 -12.30 13.35
N LEU A 339 -21.48 -12.68 12.12
CA LEU A 339 -20.70 -12.40 10.91
C LEU A 339 -20.60 -10.91 10.57
N VAL A 340 -21.56 -10.07 10.99
CA VAL A 340 -21.45 -8.62 10.89
C VAL A 340 -20.52 -8.07 11.99
N LEU A 341 -20.72 -8.48 13.24
CA LEU A 341 -19.88 -8.06 14.38
C LEU A 341 -18.40 -8.48 14.22
N ALA A 342 -18.14 -9.71 13.79
CA ALA A 342 -16.80 -10.26 13.57
C ALA A 342 -16.08 -9.64 12.36
N LYS A 343 -16.82 -8.98 11.45
CA LYS A 343 -16.22 -8.16 10.38
C LYS A 343 -15.85 -6.75 10.86
N SER A 344 -16.43 -6.27 11.97
CA SER A 344 -16.17 -4.92 12.51
C SER A 344 -15.13 -4.84 13.63
N ASN A 345 -14.79 -5.95 14.30
CA ASN A 345 -13.89 -5.92 15.46
C ASN A 345 -12.68 -6.86 15.33
N PHE A 346 -11.47 -6.28 15.22
CA PHE A 346 -10.20 -7.02 15.17
C PHE A 346 -9.12 -6.49 16.15
N TYR A 347 -9.54 -6.02 17.32
CA TYR A 347 -8.75 -5.87 18.55
C TYR A 347 -9.75 -6.14 19.70
N SER A 348 -9.62 -7.18 20.53
CA SER A 348 -8.52 -7.43 21.48
C SER A 348 -8.35 -8.93 21.81
N ARG A 349 -7.26 -9.31 22.49
CA ARG A 349 -7.02 -10.69 23.00
C ARG A 349 -7.08 -10.78 24.53
N ARG A 350 -8.03 -11.58 25.03
CA ARG A 350 -7.88 -12.68 26.01
C ARG A 350 -6.57 -12.76 26.83
N ILE A 351 -6.63 -12.75 28.17
CA ILE A 351 -5.81 -13.59 29.10
C ILE A 351 -6.21 -13.41 30.60
N LEU A 352 -6.42 -14.54 31.30
CA LEU A 352 -6.53 -14.75 32.77
C LEU A 352 -7.64 -13.98 33.55
N TYR A 353 -8.19 -14.47 34.66
CA TYR A 353 -7.71 -15.47 35.65
C TYR A 353 -8.68 -16.65 35.91
N SER A 354 -8.28 -17.56 36.81
CA SER A 354 -8.98 -18.82 37.15
C SER A 354 -9.19 -19.00 38.67
N THR A 355 -10.00 -20.00 39.06
CA THR A 355 -10.33 -20.43 40.44
C THR A 355 -11.37 -19.56 41.19
N PRO A 356 -12.15 -20.09 42.18
CA PRO A 356 -11.93 -21.33 42.92
C PRO A 356 -13.16 -22.24 43.15
N TYR A 357 -14.02 -22.51 42.16
CA TYR A 357 -15.18 -23.43 42.34
C TYR A 357 -15.04 -24.82 41.68
N GLU A 358 -14.18 -24.97 40.67
CA GLU A 358 -14.10 -26.18 39.81
C GLU A 358 -13.61 -27.45 40.53
N ILE A 359 -12.90 -27.32 41.65
CA ILE A 359 -12.17 -28.41 42.32
C ILE A 359 -13.09 -29.52 42.85
N TYR A 360 -14.37 -29.22 43.12
CA TYR A 360 -15.33 -30.22 43.60
C TYR A 360 -16.08 -30.90 42.43
N THR A 361 -16.61 -30.10 41.48
CA THR A 361 -17.41 -30.60 40.35
C THR A 361 -16.59 -31.39 39.33
N PHE A 362 -15.32 -31.01 39.10
CA PHE A 362 -14.47 -31.71 38.14
C PHE A 362 -14.27 -33.18 38.52
N LYS A 363 -14.24 -33.53 39.82
CA LYS A 363 -14.04 -34.91 40.27
C LYS A 363 -15.21 -35.85 39.96
N SER A 364 -16.45 -35.39 40.04
CA SER A 364 -17.62 -36.23 39.73
C SER A 364 -17.84 -36.33 38.22
N THR A 365 -17.78 -35.21 37.50
CA THR A 365 -18.01 -35.20 36.04
C THR A 365 -16.88 -35.90 35.29
N PHE A 366 -15.61 -35.73 35.69
CA PHE A 366 -14.48 -36.42 35.06
C PHE A 366 -14.55 -37.94 35.26
N ALA A 367 -15.03 -38.43 36.41
CA ALA A 367 -15.25 -39.86 36.62
C ALA A 367 -16.32 -40.43 35.67
N SER A 368 -17.51 -39.80 35.62
CA SER A 368 -18.59 -40.21 34.71
C SER A 368 -18.19 -40.16 33.24
N THR A 369 -17.47 -39.10 32.84
CA THR A 369 -16.98 -38.95 31.46
C THR A 369 -15.87 -39.94 31.15
N MET A 370 -14.99 -40.27 32.10
CA MET A 370 -13.99 -41.33 31.93
C MET A 370 -14.63 -42.71 31.83
N ASP A 371 -15.67 -43.03 32.58
CA ASP A 371 -16.36 -44.32 32.46
C ASP A 371 -17.01 -44.48 31.08
N HIS A 372 -17.75 -43.47 30.60
CA HIS A 372 -18.33 -43.48 29.25
C HIS A 372 -17.26 -43.51 28.14
N LEU A 373 -16.18 -42.74 28.27
CA LEU A 373 -15.05 -42.82 27.34
C LEU A 373 -14.37 -44.19 27.41
N SER A 374 -14.24 -44.81 28.59
CA SER A 374 -13.62 -46.13 28.73
C SER A 374 -14.39 -47.21 27.98
N GLU A 375 -15.73 -47.20 28.06
CA GLU A 375 -16.57 -48.15 27.35
C GLU A 375 -16.52 -47.91 25.83
N LEU A 376 -16.46 -46.65 25.40
CA LEU A 376 -16.26 -46.28 23.99
C LEU A 376 -14.88 -46.71 23.46
N PHE A 377 -13.79 -46.48 24.22
CA PHE A 377 -12.44 -46.94 23.91
C PHE A 377 -12.33 -48.47 23.88
N ARG A 378 -13.11 -49.16 24.72
CA ARG A 378 -13.19 -50.62 24.85
C ARG A 378 -13.95 -51.26 23.69
N GLN A 379 -14.97 -50.60 23.13
CA GLN A 379 -15.71 -51.06 21.95
C GLN A 379 -15.01 -50.73 20.62
N ILE A 380 -14.50 -49.49 20.46
CA ILE A 380 -13.86 -49.03 19.21
C ILE A 380 -12.41 -49.53 19.10
N GLY A 381 -11.73 -49.70 20.24
CA GLY A 381 -10.33 -50.10 20.30
C GLY A 381 -9.36 -48.94 20.03
N LEU A 382 -8.34 -48.80 20.89
CA LEU A 382 -7.41 -47.66 20.88
C LEU A 382 -6.81 -47.34 19.50
N LYS A 383 -6.52 -48.36 18.68
CA LYS A 383 -5.99 -48.19 17.32
C LYS A 383 -6.93 -47.41 16.40
N MET A 384 -8.25 -47.69 16.46
CA MET A 384 -9.25 -47.02 15.62
C MET A 384 -9.51 -45.58 16.08
N VAL A 385 -9.47 -45.30 17.39
CA VAL A 385 -9.61 -43.93 17.91
C VAL A 385 -8.38 -43.09 17.51
N VAL A 386 -7.17 -43.62 17.69
CA VAL A 386 -5.93 -42.96 17.24
C VAL A 386 -5.93 -42.72 15.72
N ALA A 387 -6.34 -43.72 14.92
CA ALA A 387 -6.48 -43.55 13.47
C ALA A 387 -7.52 -42.48 13.10
N SER A 388 -8.68 -42.45 13.78
CA SER A 388 -9.73 -41.46 13.52
C SER A 388 -9.30 -40.05 13.87
N LEU A 389 -8.65 -39.84 15.02
CA LEU A 389 -8.07 -38.55 15.41
C LEU A 389 -6.98 -38.10 14.43
N PHE A 390 -6.13 -39.01 13.96
CA PHE A 390 -5.12 -38.72 12.95
C PHE A 390 -5.74 -38.35 11.59
N CYS A 391 -6.81 -39.04 11.16
CA CYS A 391 -7.57 -38.68 9.97
C CYS A 391 -8.23 -37.30 10.08
N ILE A 392 -8.85 -36.97 11.22
CA ILE A 392 -9.44 -35.65 11.48
C ILE A 392 -8.35 -34.56 11.44
N TRP A 393 -7.19 -34.81 12.06
CA TRP A 393 -6.04 -33.91 12.03
C TRP A 393 -5.50 -33.70 10.60
N LEU A 394 -5.38 -34.76 9.79
CA LEU A 394 -5.00 -34.66 8.37
C LEU A 394 -6.02 -33.86 7.56
N LEU A 395 -7.33 -34.11 7.74
CA LEU A 395 -8.41 -33.41 7.04
C LEU A 395 -8.43 -31.91 7.40
N TYR A 396 -8.21 -31.57 8.67
CA TYR A 396 -8.07 -30.19 9.15
C TYR A 396 -6.92 -29.45 8.45
N TRP A 397 -5.72 -30.06 8.40
CA TRP A 397 -4.58 -29.46 7.69
C TRP A 397 -4.77 -29.39 6.17
N LEU A 398 -5.45 -30.38 5.57
CA LEU A 398 -5.79 -30.37 4.15
C LEU A 398 -6.79 -29.25 3.81
N ALA A 399 -7.84 -29.07 4.63
CA ALA A 399 -8.80 -27.99 4.48
C ALA A 399 -8.13 -26.60 4.62
N ILE A 400 -7.26 -26.44 5.63
CA ILE A 400 -6.43 -25.23 5.78
C ILE A 400 -5.53 -25.00 4.57
N GLY A 401 -4.91 -26.06 4.01
CA GLY A 401 -4.09 -25.96 2.82
C GLY A 401 -4.87 -25.56 1.56
N ILE A 402 -6.07 -26.11 1.36
CA ILE A 402 -6.99 -25.73 0.28
C ILE A 402 -7.43 -24.27 0.44
N TYR A 403 -7.83 -23.86 1.65
CA TYR A 403 -8.16 -22.47 1.97
C TYR A 403 -6.98 -21.54 1.65
N ARG A 404 -5.77 -21.86 2.11
CA ARG A 404 -4.55 -21.06 1.87
C ARG A 404 -4.21 -20.89 0.39
N VAL A 405 -4.43 -21.91 -0.44
CA VAL A 405 -4.10 -21.85 -1.88
C VAL A 405 -5.16 -21.08 -2.67
N TYR A 406 -6.45 -21.26 -2.37
CA TYR A 406 -7.53 -20.76 -3.24
C TYR A 406 -8.33 -19.59 -2.65
N PHE A 407 -8.63 -19.60 -1.36
CA PHE A 407 -9.61 -18.70 -0.72
C PHE A 407 -9.01 -17.64 0.21
N HIS A 408 -7.76 -17.80 0.62
CA HIS A 408 -7.01 -16.82 1.41
C HIS A 408 -6.76 -15.54 0.60
N PRO A 409 -6.76 -14.33 1.20
CA PRO A 409 -6.61 -13.07 0.46
C PRO A 409 -5.33 -12.96 -0.42
N LEU A 410 -4.29 -13.72 -0.09
CA LEU A 410 -3.06 -13.82 -0.90
C LEU A 410 -3.13 -14.88 -2.02
N SER A 411 -4.30 -15.41 -2.39
CA SER A 411 -4.44 -16.42 -3.46
C SER A 411 -4.27 -15.85 -4.87
N LYS A 412 -4.57 -14.55 -5.08
CA LYS A 412 -4.30 -13.82 -6.34
C LYS A 412 -2.79 -13.64 -6.63
N ILE A 413 -1.93 -13.72 -5.62
CA ILE A 413 -0.50 -13.40 -5.74
C ILE A 413 0.25 -14.62 -6.30
N PRO A 414 1.05 -14.46 -7.38
CA PRO A 414 1.70 -15.57 -8.04
C PRO A 414 2.82 -16.18 -7.18
N GLY A 415 3.05 -17.49 -7.33
CA GLY A 415 4.06 -18.24 -6.61
C GLY A 415 3.75 -19.75 -6.58
N PRO A 416 4.66 -20.58 -6.04
CA PRO A 416 4.45 -22.02 -5.99
C PRO A 416 3.24 -22.41 -5.14
N LYS A 417 2.32 -23.23 -5.66
CA LYS A 417 1.15 -23.69 -4.88
C LYS A 417 1.54 -24.42 -3.58
N LEU A 418 2.65 -25.17 -3.58
CA LEU A 418 3.16 -25.84 -2.38
C LEU A 418 3.65 -24.84 -1.31
N ALA A 419 4.21 -23.72 -1.73
CA ALA A 419 4.60 -22.62 -0.86
C ALA A 419 3.38 -21.93 -0.24
N ALA A 420 2.33 -21.67 -1.04
CA ALA A 420 1.07 -21.15 -0.51
C ALA A 420 0.38 -22.13 0.46
N PHE A 421 0.49 -23.44 0.22
CA PHE A 421 -0.11 -24.50 1.04
C PHE A 421 0.55 -24.62 2.44
N THR A 422 1.89 -24.65 2.51
CA THR A 422 2.61 -24.98 3.76
C THR A 422 3.98 -24.30 3.94
N PHE A 423 4.30 -24.01 5.21
CA PHE A 423 5.61 -23.54 5.66
C PHE A 423 6.74 -24.57 5.46
N TRP A 424 6.41 -25.86 5.30
CA TRP A 424 7.42 -26.89 4.99
C TRP A 424 8.20 -26.62 3.70
N TYR A 425 7.65 -25.84 2.76
CA TYR A 425 8.37 -25.42 1.55
C TYR A 425 9.56 -24.50 1.88
N GLU A 426 9.34 -23.52 2.76
CA GLU A 426 10.40 -22.64 3.29
C GLU A 426 11.42 -23.46 4.09
N PHE A 427 10.95 -24.24 5.08
CA PHE A 427 11.80 -25.06 5.95
C PHE A 427 12.70 -26.02 5.17
N TYR A 428 12.21 -26.62 4.07
CA TYR A 428 13.00 -27.50 3.22
C TYR A 428 14.27 -26.80 2.69
N TYR A 429 14.14 -25.61 2.09
CA TYR A 429 15.28 -24.87 1.53
C TYR A 429 16.13 -24.13 2.58
N GLU A 430 15.64 -23.97 3.82
CA GLU A 430 16.48 -23.50 4.94
C GLU A 430 17.41 -24.60 5.49
N ILE A 431 17.10 -25.88 5.25
CA ILE A 431 17.84 -27.03 5.80
C ILE A 431 18.57 -27.88 4.74
N TYR A 432 18.04 -27.99 3.52
CA TYR A 432 18.50 -28.94 2.49
C TYR A 432 18.50 -28.30 1.08
N PRO A 433 19.42 -28.67 0.15
CA PRO A 433 20.56 -29.60 0.30
C PRO A 433 21.74 -29.00 1.08
N HIS A 434 21.74 -27.68 1.26
CA HIS A 434 22.62 -26.94 2.16
C HIS A 434 21.73 -26.04 3.03
N ARG A 435 22.25 -25.53 4.14
CA ARG A 435 21.50 -24.58 4.98
C ARG A 435 21.33 -23.23 4.28
N PHE A 436 20.26 -22.51 4.64
CA PHE A 436 19.98 -21.13 4.22
C PHE A 436 19.91 -20.89 2.69
N GLN A 437 19.51 -21.88 1.90
CA GLN A 437 19.42 -21.76 0.44
C GLN A 437 18.13 -21.08 -0.05
N TYR A 438 17.14 -20.93 0.84
CA TYR A 438 15.83 -20.40 0.48
C TYR A 438 15.87 -18.99 -0.11
N LEU A 439 16.82 -18.14 0.29
CA LEU A 439 17.02 -16.82 -0.30
C LEU A 439 17.41 -16.89 -1.80
N TRP A 440 18.24 -17.86 -2.19
CA TRP A 440 18.55 -18.10 -3.60
C TRP A 440 17.37 -18.70 -4.35
N LYS A 441 16.54 -19.52 -3.68
CA LYS A 441 15.28 -19.98 -4.26
C LYS A 441 14.28 -18.83 -4.45
N ILE A 442 14.20 -17.88 -3.54
CA ILE A 442 13.38 -16.66 -3.69
C ILE A 442 13.81 -15.86 -4.92
N LYS A 443 15.13 -15.71 -5.17
CA LYS A 443 15.62 -15.09 -6.43
C LYS A 443 15.11 -15.84 -7.67
N GLN A 444 15.27 -17.15 -7.72
CA GLN A 444 14.77 -17.97 -8.83
C GLN A 444 13.23 -17.86 -8.99
N LEU A 445 12.48 -17.73 -7.89
CA LEU A 445 11.04 -17.55 -7.93
C LEU A 445 10.63 -16.16 -8.46
N HIS A 446 11.45 -15.13 -8.30
CA HIS A 446 11.22 -13.84 -8.97
C HIS A 446 11.46 -13.92 -10.49
N GLU A 447 12.45 -14.70 -10.92
CA GLU A 447 12.73 -14.99 -12.33
C GLU A 447 11.58 -15.81 -12.99
N GLU A 448 10.84 -16.61 -12.20
CA GLU A 448 9.73 -17.47 -12.63
C GLU A 448 8.33 -16.80 -12.53
N TYR A 449 8.06 -16.03 -11.45
CA TYR A 449 6.74 -15.50 -11.10
C TYR A 449 6.63 -13.96 -11.11
N GLY A 450 7.71 -13.22 -11.39
CA GLY A 450 7.71 -11.75 -11.50
C GLY A 450 8.12 -11.02 -10.20
N PRO A 451 7.95 -9.69 -10.12
CA PRO A 451 8.52 -8.86 -9.05
C PRO A 451 7.81 -8.98 -7.69
N ILE A 452 6.59 -9.50 -7.63
CA ILE A 452 5.80 -9.67 -6.39
C ILE A 452 5.35 -11.13 -6.32
N ILE A 453 5.85 -11.89 -5.34
CA ILE A 453 5.65 -13.34 -5.27
C ILE A 453 5.22 -13.79 -3.88
N ARG A 454 4.37 -14.82 -3.80
CA ARG A 454 4.01 -15.47 -2.54
C ARG A 454 5.01 -16.57 -2.20
N ILE A 455 5.76 -16.39 -1.12
CA ILE A 455 6.88 -17.27 -0.76
C ILE A 455 6.50 -18.34 0.28
N ASN A 456 5.51 -18.08 1.13
CA ASN A 456 4.96 -19.06 2.07
C ASN A 456 3.44 -18.78 2.29
N PRO A 457 2.72 -19.48 3.19
CA PRO A 457 1.29 -19.26 3.42
C PRO A 457 0.89 -17.82 3.79
N LEU A 458 1.77 -17.06 4.46
CA LEU A 458 1.49 -15.73 5.02
C LEU A 458 2.39 -14.60 4.46
N GLN A 459 3.52 -14.92 3.84
CA GLN A 459 4.52 -13.95 3.38
C GLN A 459 4.50 -13.76 1.85
N VAL A 460 4.59 -12.50 1.44
CA VAL A 460 4.86 -12.04 0.08
C VAL A 460 6.28 -11.47 0.07
N HIS A 461 7.07 -11.77 -0.95
CA HIS A 461 8.36 -11.14 -1.20
C HIS A 461 8.24 -10.21 -2.41
N ILE A 462 8.86 -9.04 -2.30
CA ILE A 462 8.76 -7.95 -3.28
C ILE A 462 10.18 -7.55 -3.69
N HIS A 463 10.45 -7.63 -4.99
CA HIS A 463 11.72 -7.28 -5.62
C HIS A 463 11.50 -6.11 -6.59
N ASP A 464 11.06 -4.99 -6.01
CA ASP A 464 10.64 -3.77 -6.70
C ASP A 464 10.92 -2.57 -5.79
N ALA A 465 11.68 -1.59 -6.27
CA ALA A 465 12.13 -0.46 -5.47
C ALA A 465 11.03 0.58 -5.21
N ASP A 466 10.03 0.75 -6.10
CA ASP A 466 8.94 1.72 -5.91
C ASP A 466 8.04 1.38 -4.72
N TYR A 467 8.11 0.12 -4.24
CA TYR A 467 7.40 -0.33 -3.05
C TYR A 467 8.16 -0.05 -1.75
N PHE A 468 9.41 0.44 -1.80
CA PHE A 468 10.16 0.74 -0.58
C PHE A 468 9.40 1.72 0.31
N ASP A 469 8.97 2.86 -0.23
CA ASP A 469 8.19 3.85 0.53
C ASP A 469 6.78 3.36 0.90
N THR A 470 6.24 2.38 0.17
CA THR A 470 4.95 1.73 0.52
C THR A 470 5.09 0.76 1.69
N ILE A 471 6.25 0.10 1.83
CA ILE A 471 6.54 -0.92 2.86
C ILE A 471 7.19 -0.29 4.11
N TYR A 472 8.03 0.71 3.93
CA TYR A 472 8.80 1.39 4.97
C TYR A 472 8.31 2.83 5.24
N ALA A 473 7.08 3.16 4.79
CA ALA A 473 6.39 4.44 4.97
C ALA A 473 6.58 5.03 6.38
N SER A 474 7.37 6.10 6.49
CA SER A 474 7.69 6.75 7.76
C SER A 474 6.66 7.83 8.09
N GLY A 475 5.49 7.42 8.59
CA GLY A 475 4.38 8.32 8.91
C GLY A 475 3.61 7.91 10.17
N VAL A 476 3.03 8.90 10.87
CA VAL A 476 2.33 8.71 12.16
C VAL A 476 1.15 7.73 12.05
N ASN A 477 0.51 7.68 10.88
CA ASN A 477 -0.66 6.84 10.62
C ASN A 477 -0.32 5.40 10.17
N HIS A 478 0.98 5.05 10.06
CA HIS A 478 1.44 3.72 9.64
C HIS A 478 1.96 2.88 10.81
N LYS A 479 1.08 2.57 11.77
CA LYS A 479 1.34 1.49 12.73
C LYS A 479 1.49 0.16 11.96
N ARG A 480 2.51 -0.61 12.33
CA ARG A 480 2.81 -1.94 11.77
C ARG A 480 3.35 -2.82 12.89
N ASP A 481 2.57 -3.83 13.25
CA ASP A 481 3.03 -4.91 14.11
C ASP A 481 3.87 -5.91 13.29
N ARG A 482 4.67 -6.72 13.98
CA ARG A 482 5.53 -7.72 13.32
C ARG A 482 4.82 -9.06 13.16
N CYS A 483 5.15 -9.79 12.10
CA CYS A 483 4.49 -11.06 11.78
C CYS A 483 4.89 -12.16 12.79
N SER A 484 3.91 -12.67 13.55
CA SER A 484 4.11 -13.70 14.59
C SER A 484 4.80 -14.97 14.09
N TRP A 485 4.47 -15.46 12.87
CA TRP A 485 5.18 -16.59 12.25
C TRP A 485 6.69 -16.36 12.15
N SER A 486 7.10 -15.11 11.97
CA SER A 486 8.50 -14.71 11.80
C SER A 486 9.22 -14.51 13.14
N HIS A 487 8.48 -14.23 14.21
CA HIS A 487 8.97 -14.03 15.58
C HIS A 487 8.81 -15.26 16.50
N HIS A 488 8.29 -16.39 16.00
CA HIS A 488 8.42 -17.70 16.66
C HIS A 488 9.89 -18.17 16.83
N THR A 489 10.83 -17.41 16.28
CA THR A 489 12.29 -17.55 16.42
C THR A 489 12.83 -16.99 17.73
N GLY A 490 12.13 -16.01 18.33
CA GLY A 490 12.47 -15.43 19.62
C GLY A 490 12.29 -16.46 20.73
N SER A 491 13.38 -17.08 21.19
CA SER A 491 13.37 -17.87 22.42
C SER A 491 13.04 -16.96 23.61
N LYS A 492 12.54 -17.56 24.70
CA LYS A 492 12.29 -16.86 25.98
C LYS A 492 13.47 -15.98 26.45
N ALA A 493 14.71 -16.37 26.13
CA ALA A 493 15.91 -15.61 26.46
C ALA A 493 16.01 -14.23 25.79
N TRP A 494 15.33 -14.03 24.66
CA TRP A 494 15.27 -12.75 23.91
C TRP A 494 13.88 -12.08 23.98
N ALA A 495 12.91 -12.75 24.58
CA ALA A 495 11.53 -12.26 24.70
C ALA A 495 11.48 -10.99 25.55
N GLY A 496 11.27 -9.85 24.91
CA GLY A 496 11.27 -8.54 25.56
C GLY A 496 12.34 -7.57 25.07
N ALA A 497 13.27 -7.97 24.21
CA ALA A 497 14.19 -7.05 23.55
C ALA A 497 13.50 -6.15 22.50
N ILE A 498 14.07 -4.99 22.21
CA ILE A 498 13.61 -4.01 21.21
C ILE A 498 13.40 -4.66 19.83
N LEU A 499 14.39 -5.42 19.35
CA LEU A 499 14.33 -6.03 18.01
C LEU A 499 13.22 -7.10 17.89
N GLU A 500 12.91 -7.79 18.99
CA GLU A 500 11.87 -8.83 19.07
C GLU A 500 10.51 -8.30 19.55
N THR A 501 10.38 -6.98 19.77
CA THR A 501 9.11 -6.38 20.17
C THR A 501 8.16 -6.36 18.97
N MET A 502 7.14 -7.22 19.00
CA MET A 502 6.15 -7.35 17.92
C MET A 502 5.17 -6.18 17.84
N ASP A 503 4.76 -5.63 18.98
CA ASP A 503 3.80 -4.52 19.09
C ASP A 503 4.44 -3.19 18.67
N HIS A 504 3.76 -2.44 17.80
CA HIS A 504 4.28 -1.20 17.24
C HIS A 504 4.58 -0.11 18.29
N ASP A 505 3.67 0.15 19.23
CA ASP A 505 3.79 1.27 20.16
C ASP A 505 4.78 0.96 21.28
N LYS A 506 4.83 -0.29 21.77
CA LYS A 506 5.84 -0.76 22.73
C LYS A 506 7.23 -0.79 22.08
N HIS A 507 7.34 -1.21 20.81
CA HIS A 507 8.59 -1.10 20.05
C HIS A 507 9.03 0.38 19.90
N LYS A 508 8.09 1.28 19.57
CA LYS A 508 8.32 2.72 19.42
C LYS A 508 8.78 3.36 20.74
N MET A 509 8.11 3.06 21.86
CA MET A 509 8.50 3.51 23.22
C MET A 509 9.95 3.11 23.54
N ARG A 510 10.26 1.82 23.42
CA ARG A 510 11.59 1.28 23.73
C ARG A 510 12.68 1.84 22.81
N ARG A 511 12.39 1.95 21.50
CA ARG A 511 13.28 2.56 20.52
C ARG A 511 13.53 4.05 20.81
N ASN A 512 12.54 4.80 21.29
CA ASN A 512 12.70 6.22 21.60
C ASN A 512 13.71 6.47 22.73
N ALA A 513 13.84 5.55 23.70
CA ALA A 513 14.84 5.67 24.77
C ALA A 513 16.28 5.51 24.26
N VAL A 514 16.52 4.61 23.31
CA VAL A 514 17.88 4.32 22.80
C VAL A 514 18.26 5.17 21.58
N SER A 515 17.28 5.67 20.81
CA SER A 515 17.54 6.45 19.57
C SER A 515 18.47 7.68 19.73
N PRO A 516 18.47 8.44 20.85
CA PRO A 516 19.43 9.54 21.05
C PRO A 516 20.91 9.13 20.98
N PHE A 517 21.24 7.90 21.35
CA PHE A 517 22.61 7.35 21.27
C PHE A 517 23.06 7.13 19.82
N PHE A 518 22.12 6.92 18.89
CA PHE A 518 22.41 6.82 17.46
C PHE A 518 22.32 8.15 16.71
N SER A 519 22.26 9.29 17.42
CA SER A 519 22.33 10.62 16.79
C SER A 519 23.75 10.95 16.31
N LYS A 520 23.89 11.77 15.26
CA LYS A 520 25.22 12.17 14.73
C LYS A 520 26.13 12.80 15.80
N ARG A 521 25.58 13.58 16.73
CA ARG A 521 26.33 14.15 17.87
C ARG A 521 26.86 13.07 18.80
N SER A 522 26.05 12.06 19.10
CA SER A 522 26.40 10.95 19.99
C SER A 522 27.44 10.02 19.35
N VAL A 523 27.33 9.77 18.05
CA VAL A 523 28.33 9.02 17.26
C VAL A 523 29.66 9.78 17.17
N GLN A 524 29.63 11.11 16.98
CA GLN A 524 30.83 11.95 17.02
C GLN A 524 31.54 11.92 18.39
N ALA A 525 30.79 11.79 19.50
CA ALA A 525 31.41 11.63 20.83
C ALA A 525 32.17 10.29 21.00
N LEU A 526 31.92 9.29 20.15
CA LEU A 526 32.65 8.01 20.16
C LEU A 526 33.96 8.02 19.38
N GLU A 527 34.29 9.11 18.68
CA GLU A 527 35.48 9.22 17.82
C GLU A 527 36.77 8.83 18.57
N GLY A 528 36.97 9.33 19.80
CA GLY A 528 38.12 8.98 20.64
C GLY A 528 38.18 7.50 21.04
N LEU A 529 37.04 6.90 21.40
CA LEU A 529 36.95 5.46 21.74
C LEU A 529 37.28 4.58 20.52
N VAL A 530 36.70 4.92 19.37
CA VAL A 530 36.93 4.23 18.10
C VAL A 530 38.41 4.30 17.72
N VAL A 531 39.02 5.49 17.72
CA VAL A 531 40.45 5.68 17.42
C VAL A 531 41.35 4.93 18.40
N ASN A 532 41.02 4.92 19.69
CA ASN A 532 41.80 4.18 20.69
C ASN A 532 41.76 2.65 20.47
N ASN A 533 40.60 2.09 20.11
CA ASN A 533 40.48 0.66 19.80
C ASN A 533 41.07 0.30 18.42
N ILE A 534 41.06 1.21 17.44
CA ILE A 534 41.84 1.06 16.18
C ILE A 534 43.34 0.98 16.50
N LYS A 535 43.86 1.87 17.36
CA LYS A 535 45.26 1.84 17.82
C LYS A 535 45.62 0.59 18.62
N LYS A 536 44.67 -0.12 19.24
CA LYS A 536 44.90 -1.47 19.80
C LYS A 536 44.98 -2.53 18.70
N LEU A 537 43.99 -2.54 17.78
CA LEU A 537 43.89 -3.49 16.68
C LEU A 537 45.13 -3.47 15.78
N LEU A 538 45.62 -2.28 15.41
CA LEU A 538 46.85 -2.13 14.61
C LEU A 538 48.07 -2.71 15.33
N ARG A 539 48.25 -2.45 16.63
CA ARG A 539 49.35 -3.04 17.43
C ARG A 539 49.25 -4.56 17.57
N ARG A 540 48.04 -5.14 17.60
CA ARG A 540 47.84 -6.60 17.51
C ARG A 540 48.27 -7.13 16.14
N PHE A 541 47.96 -6.44 15.05
CA PHE A 541 48.41 -6.83 13.70
C PHE A 541 49.94 -6.72 13.54
N GLU A 542 50.55 -5.61 13.99
CA GLU A 542 52.00 -5.41 14.03
C GLU A 542 52.69 -6.53 14.83
N GLY A 543 52.19 -6.82 16.03
CA GLY A 543 52.72 -7.89 16.88
C GLY A 543 52.62 -9.29 16.27
N GLU A 544 51.57 -9.62 15.52
CA GLU A 544 51.49 -10.91 14.82
C GLU A 544 52.43 -10.99 13.59
N ILE A 545 52.68 -9.87 12.90
CA ILE A 545 53.68 -9.78 11.84
C ILE A 545 55.09 -9.97 12.44
N GLU A 546 55.40 -9.31 13.55
CA GLU A 546 56.70 -9.43 14.25
C GLU A 546 56.95 -10.83 14.80
N LYS A 547 55.96 -11.47 15.43
CA LYS A 547 56.05 -12.84 15.97
C LYS A 547 56.38 -13.90 14.89
N GLN A 548 55.92 -13.69 13.65
CA GLN A 548 55.85 -14.75 12.64
C GLN A 548 56.70 -14.48 11.37
N GLY A 549 57.21 -13.26 11.21
CA GLY A 549 58.16 -12.89 10.16
C GLY A 549 57.62 -13.05 8.74
N THR A 550 58.47 -13.48 7.80
CA THR A 550 58.05 -13.70 6.40
C THR A 550 57.11 -14.89 6.20
N ASN A 551 56.89 -15.70 7.24
CA ASN A 551 55.88 -16.76 7.28
C ASN A 551 54.66 -16.34 8.12
N ALA A 552 54.31 -15.04 8.11
CA ALA A 552 53.14 -14.49 8.79
C ALA A 552 51.88 -15.34 8.53
N GLY A 553 51.33 -15.91 9.60
CA GLY A 553 50.23 -16.85 9.55
C GLY A 553 48.92 -16.24 9.07
N ILE A 554 47.98 -17.11 8.71
CA ILE A 554 46.66 -16.73 8.20
C ILE A 554 45.83 -16.12 9.34
N LEU A 555 45.82 -14.79 9.44
CA LEU A 555 45.01 -14.05 10.40
C LEU A 555 43.54 -14.01 9.95
N ASN A 556 42.62 -14.47 10.82
CA ASN A 556 41.20 -14.32 10.57
C ASN A 556 40.74 -12.88 10.89
N LEU A 557 40.56 -12.07 9.85
CA LEU A 557 40.09 -10.69 9.98
C LEU A 557 38.66 -10.59 10.56
N ASN A 558 37.81 -11.60 10.41
CA ASN A 558 36.45 -11.54 10.98
C ASN A 558 36.49 -11.55 12.52
N ASP A 559 37.34 -12.39 13.11
CA ASP A 559 37.49 -12.48 14.57
C ASP A 559 38.09 -11.19 15.14
N ALA A 560 39.13 -10.66 14.49
CA ALA A 560 39.79 -9.43 14.93
C ALA A 560 38.90 -8.18 14.77
N TYR A 561 38.11 -8.09 13.68
CA TYR A 561 37.13 -7.02 13.50
C TYR A 561 35.93 -7.16 14.44
N ALA A 562 35.54 -8.38 14.83
CA ALA A 562 34.52 -8.61 15.85
C ALA A 562 35.01 -8.21 17.24
N ALA A 563 36.24 -8.57 17.63
CA ALA A 563 36.84 -8.11 18.89
C ALA A 563 36.83 -6.57 19.00
N PHE A 564 37.23 -5.90 17.92
CA PHE A 564 37.18 -4.44 17.82
C PHE A 564 35.75 -3.88 17.97
N ALA A 565 34.78 -4.42 17.24
CA ALA A 565 33.40 -3.96 17.29
C ALA A 565 32.76 -4.22 18.67
N MET A 566 33.00 -5.39 19.26
CA MET A 566 32.56 -5.78 20.60
C MET A 566 33.08 -4.82 21.66
N ASP A 567 34.39 -4.52 21.65
CA ASP A 567 35.02 -3.67 22.65
C ASP A 567 34.56 -2.20 22.59
N VAL A 568 34.18 -1.71 21.39
CA VAL A 568 33.55 -0.38 21.22
C VAL A 568 32.10 -0.40 21.70
N ILE A 569 31.27 -1.36 21.26
CA ILE A 569 29.84 -1.36 21.60
C ILE A 569 29.58 -1.68 23.08
N SER A 570 30.38 -2.54 23.71
CA SER A 570 30.24 -2.84 25.14
C SER A 570 30.58 -1.64 26.03
N GLU A 571 31.65 -0.91 25.70
CA GLU A 571 32.03 0.30 26.44
C GLU A 571 30.97 1.39 26.27
N TYR A 572 30.31 1.48 25.10
CA TYR A 572 29.20 2.41 24.88
C TYR A 572 27.89 2.01 25.57
N CYS A 573 27.64 0.71 25.77
CA CYS A 573 26.47 0.22 26.50
C CYS A 573 26.62 0.42 28.01
N PHE A 574 27.74 -0.04 28.57
CA PHE A 574 27.93 -0.23 30.01
C PHE A 574 28.91 0.76 30.67
N GLY A 575 29.80 1.40 29.90
CA GLY A 575 30.97 2.13 30.43
C GLY A 575 32.19 1.24 30.69
N GLU A 576 32.10 -0.06 30.38
CA GLU A 576 33.18 -1.05 30.56
C GLU A 576 33.34 -1.92 29.30
N SER A 577 34.55 -1.97 28.76
CA SER A 577 34.89 -2.81 27.59
C SER A 577 34.96 -4.30 27.93
N MET A 578 34.62 -5.17 26.96
CA MET A 578 34.78 -6.62 27.08
C MET A 578 36.24 -7.10 27.00
N LYS A 579 37.16 -6.26 26.47
CA LYS A 579 38.60 -6.55 26.29
C LYS A 579 38.89 -7.74 25.36
N SER A 580 38.01 -7.94 24.38
CA SER A 580 38.11 -8.94 23.33
C SER A 580 39.39 -8.76 22.48
N LEU A 581 39.87 -7.53 22.30
CA LEU A 581 41.15 -7.24 21.64
C LEU A 581 42.38 -7.59 22.47
N ASP A 582 42.25 -7.68 23.79
CA ASP A 582 43.34 -8.05 24.71
C ASP A 582 43.47 -9.59 24.82
N ASN A 583 42.44 -10.35 24.43
CA ASN A 583 42.45 -11.82 24.37
C ASN A 583 43.26 -12.33 23.17
N ASP A 584 44.08 -13.36 23.40
CA ASP A 584 44.96 -13.88 22.35
C ASP A 584 44.24 -14.48 21.13
N ASP A 585 43.02 -14.98 21.32
CA ASP A 585 42.19 -15.53 20.24
C ASP A 585 41.05 -14.60 19.80
N TYR A 586 41.16 -13.31 20.13
CA TYR A 586 40.17 -12.27 19.82
C TYR A 586 38.77 -12.51 20.43
N GLY A 587 38.63 -13.39 21.45
CA GLY A 587 37.35 -13.64 22.11
C GLY A 587 36.33 -14.38 21.23
N LYS A 588 36.80 -15.09 20.20
CA LYS A 588 35.99 -15.78 19.17
C LYS A 588 34.90 -16.72 19.70
N GLU A 589 34.98 -17.16 20.96
CA GLU A 589 33.93 -17.97 21.59
C GLU A 589 32.57 -17.28 21.54
N TRP A 590 32.51 -15.94 21.69
CA TRP A 590 31.25 -15.21 21.57
C TRP A 590 30.66 -15.30 20.15
N LEU A 591 31.49 -15.14 19.11
CA LEU A 591 31.08 -15.30 17.71
C LEU A 591 30.52 -16.69 17.46
N THR A 592 31.22 -17.74 17.94
CA THR A 592 30.78 -19.13 17.80
C THR A 592 29.39 -19.34 18.42
N ILE A 593 29.18 -18.86 19.66
CA ILE A 593 27.88 -18.96 20.35
C ILE A 593 26.77 -18.23 19.56
N PHE A 594 27.07 -17.04 19.02
CA PHE A 594 26.11 -16.26 18.25
C PHE A 594 25.75 -16.95 16.91
N HIS A 595 26.76 -17.42 16.17
CA HIS A 595 26.56 -18.15 14.91
C HIS A 595 25.81 -19.46 15.11
N ASP A 596 26.21 -20.29 16.09
CA ASP A 596 25.54 -21.56 16.39
C ASP A 596 24.09 -21.34 16.86
N GLY A 597 23.82 -20.29 17.64
CA GLY A 597 22.46 -19.87 17.98
C GLY A 597 21.60 -19.55 16.76
N MET A 598 22.16 -18.80 15.78
CA MET A 598 21.47 -18.51 14.52
C MET A 598 21.23 -19.76 13.65
N GLN A 599 22.08 -20.79 13.71
CA GLN A 599 21.85 -22.06 12.98
C GLN A 599 20.55 -22.78 13.40
N LEU A 600 20.03 -22.49 14.60
CA LEU A 600 18.82 -23.10 15.14
C LEU A 600 17.53 -22.36 14.75
N GLU A 601 17.63 -21.16 14.15
CA GLU A 601 16.48 -20.30 13.83
C GLU A 601 15.37 -21.01 13.02
N PRO A 602 15.66 -21.79 11.95
CA PRO A 602 14.60 -22.46 11.19
C PRO A 602 13.89 -23.56 11.99
N PHE A 603 14.59 -24.21 12.93
CA PHE A 603 14.01 -25.20 13.83
C PHE A 603 13.16 -24.54 14.92
N ALA A 604 13.62 -23.41 15.48
CA ALA A 604 12.85 -22.62 16.44
C ALA A 604 11.52 -22.17 15.85
N ARG A 605 11.54 -21.61 14.63
CA ARG A 605 10.34 -21.16 13.89
C ARG A 605 9.33 -22.29 13.63
N GLN A 606 9.84 -23.48 13.31
CA GLN A 606 9.02 -24.65 12.95
C GLN A 606 8.53 -25.45 14.17
N PHE A 607 9.26 -25.44 15.29
CA PHE A 607 8.97 -26.22 16.50
C PHE A 607 9.09 -25.39 17.81
N PRO A 608 8.41 -24.22 17.92
CA PRO A 608 8.65 -23.26 19.01
C PRO A 608 8.37 -23.83 20.41
N THR A 609 7.46 -24.80 20.55
CA THR A 609 7.18 -25.48 21.82
C THR A 609 8.36 -26.33 22.29
N ILE A 610 9.01 -27.05 21.37
CA ILE A 610 10.19 -27.90 21.69
C ILE A 610 11.37 -26.99 22.02
N PHE A 611 11.56 -25.91 21.24
CA PHE A 611 12.66 -24.98 21.44
C PHE A 611 12.55 -24.26 22.78
N ASN A 612 11.39 -23.68 23.12
CA ASN A 612 11.20 -23.00 24.39
C ASN A 612 11.31 -23.93 25.60
N PHE A 613 10.88 -25.20 25.49
CA PHE A 613 11.10 -26.18 26.56
C PHE A 613 12.58 -26.39 26.89
N ILE A 614 13.49 -26.36 25.89
CA ILE A 614 14.94 -26.48 26.13
C ILE A 614 15.48 -25.28 26.94
N PHE A 615 14.95 -24.07 26.71
CA PHE A 615 15.34 -22.87 27.48
C PHE A 615 14.67 -22.78 28.87
N ASP A 616 13.57 -23.50 29.10
CA ASP A 616 12.96 -23.66 30.43
C ASP A 616 13.70 -24.65 31.33
N LEU A 617 14.65 -25.43 30.80
CA LEU A 617 15.45 -26.37 31.58
C LEU A 617 16.56 -25.66 32.38
N PRO A 618 16.89 -26.12 33.60
CA PRO A 618 18.02 -25.58 34.37
C PRO A 618 19.32 -25.59 33.54
N PRO A 619 20.20 -24.57 33.65
CA PRO A 619 21.36 -24.45 32.75
C PRO A 619 22.28 -25.68 32.69
N HIS A 620 22.42 -26.42 33.79
CA HIS A 620 23.21 -27.67 33.86
C HIS A 620 22.53 -28.90 33.23
N VAL A 621 21.25 -28.80 32.87
CA VAL A 621 20.48 -29.77 32.07
C VAL A 621 20.47 -29.33 30.62
N ALA A 622 20.19 -28.04 30.34
CA ALA A 622 20.28 -27.46 29.01
C ALA A 622 21.67 -27.72 28.38
N ALA A 623 22.75 -27.42 29.11
CA ALA A 623 24.13 -27.67 28.69
C ALA A 623 24.49 -29.14 28.41
N LYS A 624 23.67 -30.10 28.85
CA LYS A 624 23.84 -31.54 28.56
C LYS A 624 23.04 -32.00 27.33
N LEU A 625 22.06 -31.21 26.89
CA LEU A 625 21.28 -31.45 25.68
C LEU A 625 21.86 -30.69 24.49
N ASP A 626 22.28 -29.44 24.72
CA ASP A 626 23.06 -28.65 23.77
C ASP A 626 24.09 -27.77 24.50
N ALA A 627 25.35 -27.86 24.05
CA ALA A 627 26.45 -27.12 24.66
C ALA A 627 26.40 -25.61 24.34
N GLY A 628 25.81 -25.22 23.21
CA GLY A 628 25.66 -23.82 22.80
C GLY A 628 24.68 -23.07 23.70
N ALA A 629 23.50 -23.64 23.95
CA ALA A 629 22.48 -23.11 24.87
C ALA A 629 23.02 -22.92 26.30
N GLY A 630 23.84 -23.87 26.78
CA GLY A 630 24.54 -23.76 28.05
C GLY A 630 25.47 -22.54 28.13
N LYS A 631 26.27 -22.31 27.09
CA LYS A 631 27.17 -21.14 27.00
C LYS A 631 26.40 -19.82 26.82
N LEU A 632 25.35 -19.81 26.00
CA LEU A 632 24.50 -18.64 25.78
C LEU A 632 23.85 -18.17 27.08
N ASN A 633 23.32 -19.09 27.89
CA ASN A 633 22.79 -18.77 29.22
C ASN A 633 23.86 -18.16 30.14
N GLY A 634 25.10 -18.67 30.10
CA GLY A 634 26.22 -18.11 30.88
C GLY A 634 26.69 -16.72 30.41
N TYR A 635 26.60 -16.42 29.12
CA TYR A 635 26.85 -15.07 28.59
C TYR A 635 25.72 -14.09 28.96
N LEU A 636 24.47 -14.54 28.84
CA LEU A 636 23.29 -13.75 29.21
C LEU A 636 23.28 -13.41 30.70
N ASP A 637 23.69 -14.33 31.57
CA ASP A 637 23.81 -14.07 33.01
C ASP A 637 24.88 -13.01 33.32
N GLN A 638 26.00 -13.00 32.58
CA GLN A 638 26.98 -11.91 32.69
C GLN A 638 26.41 -10.55 32.27
N MET A 639 25.55 -10.50 31.25
CA MET A 639 24.87 -9.25 30.87
C MET A 639 23.91 -8.80 31.97
N ARG A 640 23.19 -9.75 32.59
CA ARG A 640 22.29 -9.50 33.73
C ARG A 640 23.05 -8.87 34.90
N THR A 641 24.16 -9.46 35.35
CA THR A 641 24.96 -8.93 36.47
C THR A 641 25.60 -7.57 36.18
N ARG A 642 25.97 -7.27 34.93
CA ARG A 642 26.43 -5.92 34.53
C ARG A 642 25.32 -4.88 34.68
N ILE A 643 24.10 -5.21 34.25
CA ILE A 643 22.95 -4.31 34.38
C ILE A 643 22.50 -4.17 35.84
N GLU A 644 22.50 -5.25 36.61
CA GLU A 644 22.17 -5.22 38.04
C GLU A 644 23.08 -4.23 38.80
N ARG A 645 24.40 -4.22 38.54
CA ARG A 645 25.32 -3.20 39.10
C ARG A 645 24.94 -1.76 38.70
N ILE A 646 24.68 -1.52 37.41
CA ILE A 646 24.33 -0.19 36.89
C ILE A 646 23.04 0.32 37.54
N MET A 647 22.01 -0.53 37.62
CA MET A 647 20.71 -0.19 38.20
C MET A 647 20.80 0.04 39.72
N ASN A 648 21.58 -0.77 40.44
CA ASN A 648 21.80 -0.65 41.88
C ASN A 648 22.76 0.49 42.27
N GLN A 649 23.44 1.13 41.30
CA GLN A 649 24.48 2.14 41.52
C GLN A 649 25.72 1.58 42.26
N GLU A 650 25.99 0.28 42.11
CA GLU A 650 27.17 -0.40 42.69
C GLU A 650 28.45 -0.07 41.91
N ASP A 651 28.32 0.39 40.67
CA ASP A 651 29.40 0.90 39.84
C ASP A 651 29.91 2.25 40.36
N GLY A 652 30.91 2.19 41.25
CA GLY A 652 31.48 3.35 41.91
C GLY A 652 31.94 4.43 40.93
N VAL A 653 31.44 5.66 41.12
CA VAL A 653 31.57 6.81 40.20
C VAL A 653 33.01 7.34 40.13
N ASN A 654 33.88 6.60 39.43
CA ASN A 654 35.27 6.95 39.10
C ASN A 654 35.75 6.31 37.76
N GLY A 655 34.90 5.56 37.06
CA GLY A 655 35.24 4.84 35.82
C GLY A 655 35.15 5.70 34.56
N THR A 656 36.29 6.27 34.12
CA THR A 656 36.45 7.13 32.92
C THR A 656 35.74 8.50 32.99
N LYS A 657 36.30 9.49 32.29
CA LYS A 657 35.76 10.87 32.23
C LYS A 657 35.27 11.28 30.84
N ASP A 658 35.53 10.47 29.82
CA ASP A 658 35.40 10.88 28.42
C ASP A 658 34.03 10.56 27.81
N LEU A 659 33.31 9.56 28.33
CA LEU A 659 31.92 9.24 27.97
C LEU A 659 30.97 9.63 29.12
N SER A 660 30.36 10.80 29.00
CA SER A 660 29.57 11.39 30.10
C SER A 660 28.28 10.64 30.46
N ARG A 661 27.74 9.81 29.55
CA ARG A 661 26.46 9.07 29.66
C ARG A 661 26.53 7.80 28.79
N THR A 662 25.94 6.68 29.24
CA THR A 662 25.88 5.40 28.49
C THR A 662 24.43 4.91 28.35
N ILE A 663 24.17 3.96 27.43
CA ILE A 663 22.80 3.52 27.10
C ILE A 663 22.02 3.09 28.35
N PHE A 664 22.58 2.20 29.18
CA PHE A 664 21.86 1.67 30.35
C PHE A 664 21.82 2.63 31.53
N HIS A 665 22.78 3.55 31.64
CA HIS A 665 22.74 4.63 32.63
C HIS A 665 21.58 5.61 32.38
N ASP A 666 21.26 5.93 31.13
CA ASP A 666 20.18 6.88 30.81
C ASP A 666 18.78 6.25 30.84
N ILE A 667 18.71 4.93 30.65
CA ILE A 667 17.49 4.15 30.88
C ILE A 667 17.17 4.11 32.38
N ARG A 668 18.17 3.91 33.23
CA ARG A 668 18.05 3.98 34.70
C ARG A 668 17.61 5.37 35.17
N ASP A 669 18.28 6.40 34.68
CA ASP A 669 18.03 7.80 35.04
C ASP A 669 16.72 8.37 34.43
N ASP A 670 16.03 7.60 33.56
CA ASP A 670 14.84 7.98 32.79
C ASP A 670 14.93 9.37 32.16
N VAL A 671 15.96 9.56 31.32
CA VAL A 671 16.30 10.83 30.67
C VAL A 671 15.28 11.18 29.57
N GLY A 672 14.06 11.48 30.00
CA GLY A 672 12.88 11.68 29.16
C GLY A 672 11.56 11.56 29.92
N GLY A 673 11.54 10.93 31.11
CA GLY A 673 10.37 10.79 31.99
C GLY A 673 9.24 9.97 31.38
N LYS A 674 9.58 8.89 30.67
CA LYS A 674 8.67 8.21 29.72
C LYS A 674 8.76 6.68 29.70
N LEU A 675 9.60 6.07 30.53
CA LEU A 675 9.67 4.61 30.66
C LEU A 675 8.95 4.13 31.92
N PRO A 676 7.94 3.24 31.81
CA PRO A 676 7.37 2.56 32.97
C PRO A 676 8.42 1.75 33.75
N GLU A 677 8.23 1.57 35.06
CA GLU A 677 9.20 0.82 35.89
C GLU A 677 9.37 -0.65 35.46
N GLU A 678 8.33 -1.29 34.90
CA GLU A 678 8.45 -2.62 34.27
C GLU A 678 9.50 -2.67 33.15
N GLU A 679 9.69 -1.55 32.44
CA GLU A 679 10.64 -1.42 31.34
C GLU A 679 12.07 -1.14 31.83
N LYS A 680 12.26 -0.84 33.12
CA LYS A 680 13.58 -0.62 33.75
C LYS A 680 14.13 -1.89 34.42
N HIS A 681 13.36 -2.97 34.50
CA HIS A 681 13.76 -4.19 35.21
C HIS A 681 15.00 -4.88 34.59
N PRO A 682 16.02 -5.28 35.37
CA PRO A 682 17.29 -5.81 34.84
C PRO A 682 17.12 -7.00 33.89
N VAL A 683 16.24 -7.95 34.20
CA VAL A 683 15.96 -9.14 33.36
C VAL A 683 15.37 -8.77 31.99
N ARG A 684 14.67 -7.62 31.86
CA ARG A 684 14.20 -7.12 30.57
C ARG A 684 15.32 -6.42 29.79
N LEU A 685 16.13 -5.60 30.46
CA LEU A 685 17.24 -4.87 29.85
C LEU A 685 18.38 -5.79 29.40
N MET A 686 18.55 -6.92 30.07
CA MET A 686 19.45 -8.04 29.71
C MET A 686 19.22 -8.54 28.27
N ALA A 687 17.96 -8.64 27.84
CA ALA A 687 17.63 -9.04 26.47
C ALA A 687 18.00 -7.95 25.44
N ASP A 688 17.81 -6.67 25.78
CA ASP A 688 18.25 -5.55 24.95
C ASP A 688 19.78 -5.49 24.83
N ALA A 689 20.50 -5.66 25.93
CA ALA A 689 21.96 -5.64 25.95
C ALA A 689 22.56 -6.71 25.03
N GLY A 690 22.13 -7.96 25.14
CA GLY A 690 22.65 -9.04 24.29
C GLY A 690 22.33 -8.83 22.80
N ILE A 691 21.17 -8.26 22.45
CA ILE A 691 20.86 -7.92 21.05
C ILE A 691 21.66 -6.71 20.57
N ILE A 692 21.84 -5.66 21.36
CA ILE A 692 22.61 -4.46 20.97
C ILE A 692 24.08 -4.84 20.75
N LEU A 693 24.68 -5.61 21.67
CA LEU A 693 26.05 -6.12 21.51
C LEU A 693 26.15 -7.04 20.30
N GLY A 694 25.21 -7.97 20.10
CA GLY A 694 25.25 -8.93 18.99
C GLY A 694 25.09 -8.29 17.61
N ALA A 695 24.09 -7.44 17.45
CA ALA A 695 23.86 -6.70 16.21
C ALA A 695 25.00 -5.72 15.92
N GLY A 696 25.49 -4.99 16.93
CA GLY A 696 26.60 -4.05 16.79
C GLY A 696 27.93 -4.72 16.44
N THR A 697 28.17 -5.94 16.94
CA THR A 697 29.41 -6.69 16.68
C THR A 697 29.43 -7.34 15.31
N GLU A 698 28.52 -8.28 15.03
CA GLU A 698 28.65 -9.17 13.86
C GLU A 698 28.28 -8.51 12.54
N THR A 699 27.38 -7.52 12.54
CA THR A 699 27.08 -6.77 11.29
C THR A 699 28.27 -5.91 10.87
N THR A 700 28.96 -5.29 11.84
CA THR A 700 30.12 -4.43 11.62
C THR A 700 31.36 -5.24 11.23
N SER A 701 31.66 -6.32 11.96
CA SER A 701 32.79 -7.22 11.67
C SER A 701 32.72 -7.77 10.24
N ARG A 702 31.55 -8.29 9.86
CA ARG A 702 31.30 -8.90 8.56
C ARG A 702 31.39 -7.88 7.42
N THR A 703 30.88 -6.67 7.64
CA THR A 703 30.97 -5.57 6.66
C THR A 703 32.43 -5.18 6.42
N MET A 704 33.24 -5.03 7.47
CA MET A 704 34.68 -4.74 7.35
C MET A 704 35.43 -5.90 6.69
N ALA A 705 35.18 -7.15 7.09
CA ALA A 705 35.84 -8.33 6.53
C ALA A 705 35.59 -8.51 5.03
N VAL A 706 34.33 -8.36 4.59
CA VAL A 706 33.95 -8.44 3.16
C VAL A 706 34.54 -7.28 2.36
N THR A 707 34.51 -6.06 2.90
CA THR A 707 35.09 -4.88 2.24
C THR A 707 36.60 -5.05 2.04
N THR A 708 37.33 -5.42 3.09
CA THR A 708 38.78 -5.67 3.02
C THR A 708 39.11 -6.81 2.05
N TYR A 709 38.36 -7.91 2.04
CA TYR A 709 38.53 -8.99 1.05
C TYR A 709 38.44 -8.47 -0.40
N TYR A 710 37.42 -7.67 -0.71
CA TYR A 710 37.24 -7.14 -2.05
C TYR A 710 38.26 -6.06 -2.43
N LEU A 711 38.72 -5.23 -1.49
CA LEU A 711 39.78 -4.25 -1.73
C LEU A 711 41.14 -4.92 -2.01
N ILE A 712 41.43 -6.04 -1.33
CA ILE A 712 42.62 -6.88 -1.62
C ILE A 712 42.47 -7.59 -2.98
N LYS A 713 41.27 -8.09 -3.30
CA LYS A 713 41.00 -8.85 -4.53
C LYS A 713 40.99 -7.98 -5.80
N ASN A 714 40.71 -6.69 -5.71
CA ASN A 714 40.60 -5.78 -6.85
C ASN A 714 41.58 -4.59 -6.67
N PRO A 715 42.86 -4.74 -7.07
CA PRO A 715 43.90 -3.73 -6.84
C PRO A 715 43.56 -2.34 -7.38
N ASP A 716 42.83 -2.24 -8.49
CA ASP A 716 42.42 -0.95 -9.07
C ASP A 716 41.43 -0.19 -8.17
N ILE A 717 40.52 -0.92 -7.50
CA ILE A 717 39.55 -0.35 -6.56
C ILE A 717 40.27 0.09 -5.28
N GLY A 718 41.14 -0.76 -4.73
CA GLY A 718 42.00 -0.40 -3.59
C GLY A 718 42.94 0.78 -3.89
N GLY A 719 43.47 0.85 -5.12
CA GLY A 719 44.33 1.92 -5.60
C GLY A 719 43.61 3.22 -5.93
N LYS A 720 42.32 3.19 -6.29
CA LYS A 720 41.45 4.38 -6.31
C LYS A 720 41.22 4.90 -4.88
N LEU A 721 40.76 4.03 -3.96
CA LEU A 721 40.46 4.39 -2.58
C LEU A 721 41.69 4.94 -1.83
N ARG A 722 42.86 4.32 -1.99
CA ARG A 722 44.10 4.77 -1.35
C ARG A 722 44.49 6.19 -1.78
N ARG A 723 44.41 6.50 -3.09
CA ARG A 723 44.73 7.84 -3.61
C ARG A 723 43.77 8.93 -3.13
N GLU A 724 42.52 8.57 -2.84
CA GLU A 724 41.60 9.51 -2.19
C GLU A 724 41.93 9.69 -0.71
N LEU A 725 42.17 8.60 0.03
CA LEU A 725 42.57 8.66 1.44
C LEU A 725 43.88 9.45 1.64
N GLU A 726 44.85 9.32 0.73
CA GLU A 726 46.11 10.09 0.72
C GLU A 726 45.91 11.61 0.73
N THR A 727 44.74 12.13 0.30
CA THR A 727 44.45 13.58 0.32
C THR A 727 44.20 14.15 1.73
N VAL A 728 43.73 13.30 2.67
CA VAL A 728 43.47 13.69 4.07
C VAL A 728 44.33 12.91 5.08
N MET A 729 44.94 11.81 4.66
CA MET A 729 45.80 10.93 5.44
C MET A 729 47.16 10.73 4.72
N PRO A 730 47.98 11.79 4.55
CA PRO A 730 49.21 11.73 3.76
C PRO A 730 50.33 10.86 4.38
N THR A 731 50.15 10.42 5.64
CA THR A 731 51.03 9.45 6.30
C THR A 731 50.19 8.49 7.14
N VAL A 732 50.66 7.24 7.30
CA VAL A 732 49.96 6.17 8.04
C VAL A 732 49.57 6.56 9.48
N ASN A 733 50.36 7.43 10.11
CA ASN A 733 50.16 7.88 11.50
C ASN A 733 49.45 9.25 11.60
N HIS A 734 48.83 9.74 10.53
CA HIS A 734 48.08 11.01 10.57
C HIS A 734 46.71 10.80 11.21
N GLU A 735 46.39 11.55 12.27
CA GLU A 735 45.06 11.49 12.89
C GLU A 735 44.06 12.27 12.04
N VAL A 736 43.09 11.56 11.45
CA VAL A 736 42.04 12.13 10.60
C VAL A 736 40.73 12.15 11.38
N LEU A 737 40.05 13.29 11.40
CA LEU A 737 38.72 13.39 12.02
C LEU A 737 37.65 12.79 11.10
N LEU A 738 36.63 12.17 11.69
CA LEU A 738 35.46 11.61 11.00
C LEU A 738 34.84 12.60 10.02
N ARG A 739 34.73 13.88 10.41
CA ARG A 739 34.23 14.98 9.55
C ARG A 739 35.03 15.23 8.26
N GLN A 740 36.29 14.76 8.17
CA GLN A 740 37.13 14.83 6.97
C GLN A 740 36.92 13.59 6.10
N LEU A 741 36.81 12.40 6.72
CA LEU A 741 36.42 11.17 6.01
C LEU A 741 35.01 11.30 5.39
N GLU A 742 34.09 12.02 6.07
CA GLU A 742 32.78 12.41 5.55
C GLU A 742 32.82 13.38 4.34
N THR A 743 33.99 13.83 3.88
CA THR A 743 34.14 14.65 2.65
C THR A 743 34.66 13.87 1.44
N LEU A 744 35.00 12.58 1.61
CA LEU A 744 35.65 11.77 0.58
C LEU A 744 34.60 11.05 -0.29
N PRO A 745 34.40 11.45 -1.57
CA PRO A 745 33.29 10.95 -2.37
C PRO A 745 33.42 9.48 -2.78
N TYR A 746 34.62 8.94 -3.02
CA TYR A 746 34.78 7.53 -3.39
C TYR A 746 34.66 6.59 -2.18
N LEU A 747 35.11 7.01 -0.99
CA LEU A 747 34.89 6.34 0.29
C LEU A 747 33.41 6.32 0.71
N LEU A 748 32.68 7.42 0.48
CA LEU A 748 31.25 7.53 0.81
C LEU A 748 30.30 7.00 -0.27
N SER A 749 30.69 7.06 -1.55
CA SER A 749 30.02 6.28 -2.57
C SER A 749 30.07 4.81 -2.17
N ASN A 750 29.02 4.05 -2.45
CA ASN A 750 29.10 2.61 -2.31
C ASN A 750 30.14 2.13 -3.33
N ILE A 751 31.38 1.91 -2.89
CA ILE A 751 32.49 1.41 -3.70
C ILE A 751 31.95 0.26 -4.56
N GLU A 752 32.28 0.24 -5.86
CA GLU A 752 31.69 -0.63 -6.92
C GLU A 752 31.88 -2.16 -6.73
N LEU A 753 32.26 -2.57 -5.53
CA LEU A 753 32.07 -3.90 -4.97
C LEU A 753 30.60 -4.32 -5.14
N PRO A 754 30.31 -5.61 -5.42
CA PRO A 754 28.94 -6.04 -5.65
C PRO A 754 28.03 -5.71 -4.46
N SER A 755 27.04 -4.85 -4.68
CA SER A 755 26.04 -4.46 -3.66
C SER A 755 25.31 -5.68 -3.07
N ASP A 756 25.26 -6.75 -3.86
CA ASP A 756 24.79 -8.10 -3.52
C ASP A 756 25.52 -8.78 -2.34
N THR A 757 26.79 -8.44 -2.04
CA THR A 757 27.62 -9.15 -1.03
C THR A 757 28.00 -8.34 0.21
N ILE A 758 27.99 -7.00 0.16
CA ILE A 758 28.29 -6.18 1.36
C ILE A 758 27.12 -6.16 2.34
N LYS A 759 25.88 -6.05 1.85
CA LYS A 759 24.70 -5.96 2.70
C LYS A 759 24.37 -7.33 3.30
N MET A 760 24.50 -7.45 4.62
CA MET A 760 24.16 -8.67 5.38
C MET A 760 22.66 -8.97 5.21
N ARG A 761 22.34 -10.01 4.44
CA ARG A 761 20.99 -10.25 3.91
C ARG A 761 20.04 -10.92 4.91
N PHE A 762 19.46 -10.12 5.80
CA PHE A 762 18.33 -10.55 6.62
C PHE A 762 17.00 -10.46 5.86
N ARG A 763 16.14 -11.48 6.00
CA ARG A 763 14.71 -11.35 5.69
C ARG A 763 14.05 -10.64 6.87
N ALA A 764 13.60 -9.40 6.69
CA ALA A 764 12.90 -8.60 7.71
C ALA A 764 11.39 -8.48 7.35
N PRO A 765 10.57 -9.51 7.59
CA PRO A 765 9.17 -9.55 7.17
C PRO A 765 8.29 -8.58 7.98
N MET A 766 7.89 -7.49 7.34
CA MET A 766 6.92 -6.52 7.87
C MET A 766 5.49 -6.93 7.50
N ILE A 767 4.52 -6.59 8.35
CA ILE A 767 3.11 -6.60 7.95
C ILE A 767 2.85 -5.35 7.09
N ALA A 768 2.27 -5.56 5.92
CA ALA A 768 1.71 -4.53 5.05
C ALA A 768 0.23 -4.84 4.80
N SER A 769 -0.59 -3.81 4.56
CA SER A 769 -2.02 -4.04 4.32
C SER A 769 -2.21 -4.84 3.03
N VAL A 770 -3.07 -5.86 3.07
CA VAL A 770 -3.31 -6.72 1.89
C VAL A 770 -3.87 -5.90 0.73
N ALA A 771 -4.68 -4.87 1.00
CA ALA A 771 -5.18 -3.93 0.00
C ALA A 771 -4.06 -3.28 -0.83
N SER A 772 -2.96 -2.84 -0.19
CA SER A 772 -1.81 -2.21 -0.88
C SER A 772 -1.09 -3.14 -1.87
N ILE A 773 -1.26 -4.46 -1.74
CA ILE A 773 -0.63 -5.47 -2.61
C ILE A 773 -1.66 -6.02 -3.62
N VAL A 774 -2.91 -6.20 -3.20
CA VAL A 774 -4.00 -6.73 -4.03
C VAL A 774 -4.54 -5.69 -5.02
N ALA A 775 -4.44 -4.38 -4.74
CA ALA A 775 -4.80 -3.33 -5.70
C ALA A 775 -4.08 -3.47 -7.06
N PHE A 776 -2.85 -3.99 -7.06
CA PHE A 776 -2.07 -4.26 -8.28
C PHE A 776 -2.59 -5.46 -9.10
N SER A 777 -3.48 -6.29 -8.52
CA SER A 777 -4.09 -7.45 -9.20
C SER A 777 -5.46 -7.17 -9.82
N ASP A 778 -6.07 -6.02 -9.49
CA ASP A 778 -7.35 -5.55 -10.03
C ASP A 778 -7.21 -4.23 -10.82
N GLY A 779 -5.98 -3.80 -11.09
CA GLY A 779 -5.65 -2.62 -11.89
C GLY A 779 -5.91 -2.82 -13.39
N PHE A 780 -6.06 -1.70 -14.11
CA PHE A 780 -6.32 -1.70 -15.56
C PHE A 780 -5.16 -2.36 -16.33
N VAL A 781 -5.48 -3.22 -17.31
CA VAL A 781 -4.49 -3.97 -18.09
C VAL A 781 -4.60 -3.55 -19.55
N LEU A 782 -3.49 -3.14 -20.17
CA LEU A 782 -3.47 -2.80 -21.59
C LEU A 782 -3.86 -4.00 -22.48
N PRO A 783 -4.53 -3.75 -23.63
CA PRO A 783 -4.92 -4.79 -24.58
C PRO A 783 -3.74 -5.69 -24.97
N PRO A 784 -3.84 -7.01 -24.73
CA PRO A 784 -2.74 -7.92 -24.99
C PRO A 784 -2.36 -7.92 -26.49
N PRO A 785 -1.10 -8.22 -26.83
CA PRO A 785 -0.70 -8.43 -28.21
C PRO A 785 -1.30 -9.74 -28.76
N THR A 786 -1.64 -9.80 -30.05
CA THR A 786 -2.42 -10.91 -30.64
C THR A 786 -1.60 -11.99 -31.32
N GLY A 787 -0.30 -11.80 -31.51
CA GLY A 787 0.57 -12.73 -32.22
C GLY A 787 1.04 -13.94 -31.41
N LEU A 788 1.92 -14.74 -32.03
CA LEU A 788 2.33 -16.06 -31.55
C LEU A 788 3.40 -16.04 -30.44
N PHE A 789 4.16 -14.95 -30.31
CA PHE A 789 5.28 -14.83 -29.37
C PHE A 789 4.94 -13.95 -28.17
N SER A 790 5.57 -14.25 -27.02
CA SER A 790 5.59 -13.30 -25.90
C SER A 790 6.61 -12.18 -26.17
N VAL A 791 6.40 -11.03 -25.54
CA VAL A 791 7.20 -9.81 -25.77
C VAL A 791 8.27 -9.69 -24.69
N GLY A 792 9.53 -9.73 -25.09
CA GLY A 792 10.68 -9.39 -24.25
C GLY A 792 11.14 -7.95 -24.49
N SER A 793 11.77 -7.32 -23.51
CA SER A 793 12.36 -5.99 -23.68
C SER A 793 13.68 -5.80 -22.91
N LYS A 794 14.57 -4.96 -23.45
CA LYS A 794 15.74 -4.41 -22.74
C LYS A 794 15.87 -2.93 -23.08
N THR A 795 16.16 -2.10 -22.07
CA THR A 795 16.44 -0.67 -22.25
C THR A 795 17.96 -0.45 -22.26
N HIS A 796 18.44 0.45 -23.11
CA HIS A 796 19.84 0.82 -23.24
C HIS A 796 19.97 2.33 -23.46
N VAL A 797 21.01 2.94 -22.88
CA VAL A 797 21.32 4.36 -23.09
C VAL A 797 22.49 4.41 -24.07
N LEU A 798 22.24 4.87 -25.31
CA LEU A 798 23.25 5.01 -26.34
C LEU A 798 23.98 6.35 -26.15
N PRO A 799 25.30 6.39 -25.86
CA PRO A 799 26.03 7.65 -25.75
C PRO A 799 26.18 8.30 -27.14
N LYS A 800 25.65 9.52 -27.27
CA LYS A 800 25.61 10.29 -28.53
C LYS A 800 25.69 11.77 -28.18
N ILE A 801 26.74 12.44 -28.62
CA ILE A 801 26.83 13.90 -28.47
C ILE A 801 26.07 14.54 -29.64
N THR A 802 25.17 15.46 -29.30
CA THR A 802 24.42 16.30 -30.23
C THR A 802 24.67 17.75 -29.81
N PHE A 803 25.51 18.45 -30.57
CA PHE A 803 25.81 19.87 -30.33
C PHE A 803 24.65 20.74 -30.81
N ASP A 804 24.52 21.93 -30.20
CA ASP A 804 23.48 22.92 -30.50
C ASP A 804 22.04 22.38 -30.34
N ASP A 805 21.90 21.33 -29.52
CA ASP A 805 20.63 20.74 -29.08
C ASP A 805 19.77 21.83 -28.41
N PRO A 806 18.62 22.20 -29.00
CA PRO A 806 17.81 23.34 -28.58
C PRO A 806 16.87 23.03 -27.40
N VAL A 807 16.80 21.78 -26.93
CA VAL A 807 16.01 21.38 -25.74
C VAL A 807 16.89 20.97 -24.55
N ALA A 808 18.13 20.56 -24.79
CA ALA A 808 19.08 20.25 -23.73
C ALA A 808 19.44 21.50 -22.89
N PRO A 809 19.42 21.43 -21.53
CA PRO A 809 19.67 22.57 -20.65
C PRO A 809 20.99 23.33 -20.84
N ASN A 810 21.98 22.69 -21.48
CA ASN A 810 23.31 23.24 -21.75
C ASN A 810 23.59 23.44 -23.26
N GLY A 811 22.60 23.32 -24.14
CA GLY A 811 22.81 23.38 -25.59
C GLY A 811 23.56 22.16 -26.17
N THR A 812 23.55 21.02 -25.48
CA THR A 812 24.25 19.79 -25.91
C THR A 812 23.59 18.55 -25.33
N GLY A 813 23.00 17.72 -26.21
CA GLY A 813 22.53 16.38 -25.89
C GLY A 813 23.70 15.40 -25.75
N THR A 814 23.54 14.38 -24.91
CA THR A 814 24.63 13.44 -24.56
C THR A 814 24.28 11.95 -24.70
N SER A 815 23.01 11.61 -24.90
CA SER A 815 22.57 10.24 -25.13
C SER A 815 21.21 10.15 -25.84
N ILE A 816 20.88 8.97 -26.37
CA ILE A 816 19.55 8.57 -26.83
C ILE A 816 19.10 7.39 -25.95
N LEU A 817 17.84 7.38 -25.52
CA LEU A 817 17.27 6.30 -24.72
C LEU A 817 16.57 5.29 -25.64
N LEU A 818 17.08 4.05 -25.70
CA LEU A 818 16.57 3.00 -26.58
C LEU A 818 15.80 1.95 -25.79
N ASN A 819 14.53 1.73 -26.12
CA ASN A 819 13.79 0.56 -25.65
C ASN A 819 13.71 -0.47 -26.78
N ILE A 820 14.37 -1.62 -26.59
CA ILE A 820 14.49 -2.67 -27.61
C ILE A 820 13.57 -3.83 -27.23
N PHE A 821 12.56 -4.07 -28.07
CA PHE A 821 11.56 -5.11 -27.89
C PHE A 821 11.76 -6.24 -28.91
N TYR A 822 11.61 -7.49 -28.48
CA TYR A 822 11.94 -8.67 -29.28
C TYR A 822 11.08 -9.89 -28.89
N PRO A 823 10.83 -10.83 -29.82
CA PRO A 823 10.04 -12.02 -29.52
C PRO A 823 10.78 -12.96 -28.56
N THR A 824 10.02 -13.59 -27.66
CA THR A 824 10.48 -14.63 -26.74
C THR A 824 9.42 -15.72 -26.54
N LYS A 825 9.88 -16.89 -26.06
CA LYS A 825 9.02 -17.96 -25.53
C LYS A 825 8.76 -17.83 -24.03
N GLN A 826 9.50 -16.97 -23.32
CA GLN A 826 9.27 -16.70 -21.90
C GLN A 826 7.94 -15.95 -21.75
N LYS A 827 6.97 -16.56 -21.06
CA LYS A 827 5.62 -16.04 -20.94
C LYS A 827 5.62 -14.66 -20.28
N ALA A 828 5.14 -13.65 -21.00
CA ALA A 828 5.01 -12.31 -20.46
C ALA A 828 3.92 -12.25 -19.37
N LEU A 829 4.31 -11.89 -18.15
CA LEU A 829 3.42 -11.63 -17.02
C LEU A 829 2.97 -10.16 -17.03
N PRO A 830 1.86 -9.81 -16.36
CA PRO A 830 1.52 -8.41 -16.08
C PRO A 830 2.65 -7.76 -15.27
N SER A 831 3.06 -6.57 -15.71
CA SER A 831 4.15 -5.76 -15.19
C SER A 831 3.70 -4.29 -15.21
N LYS A 832 4.35 -3.39 -14.46
CA LYS A 832 4.04 -1.96 -14.56
C LYS A 832 4.20 -1.49 -15.99
N TYR A 833 3.22 -0.72 -16.45
CA TYR A 833 3.19 -0.23 -17.83
C TYR A 833 4.22 0.88 -18.09
N ILE A 834 4.26 1.88 -17.21
CA ILE A 834 5.19 3.02 -17.28
C ILE A 834 5.87 3.27 -15.93
N TRP A 835 6.94 4.06 -15.95
CA TRP A 835 7.69 4.45 -14.75
C TRP A 835 6.86 5.23 -13.72
N SER A 836 7.27 5.18 -12.45
CA SER A 836 6.55 5.81 -11.33
C SER A 836 6.53 7.35 -11.42
N GLY A 837 7.63 7.98 -11.84
CA GLY A 837 7.69 9.42 -12.10
C GLY A 837 6.78 9.85 -13.25
N LEU A 838 6.80 9.12 -14.37
CA LEU A 838 5.93 9.38 -15.53
C LEU A 838 4.45 9.18 -15.18
N SER A 839 4.14 8.17 -14.35
CA SER A 839 2.78 7.92 -13.85
C SER A 839 2.25 9.11 -13.06
N SER A 840 3.05 9.65 -12.13
CA SER A 840 2.65 10.79 -11.30
C SER A 840 2.50 12.08 -12.11
N LEU A 841 3.30 12.24 -13.18
CA LEU A 841 3.17 13.35 -14.13
C LEU A 841 1.84 13.28 -14.90
N TYR A 842 1.46 12.10 -15.38
CA TYR A 842 0.17 11.88 -16.06
C TYR A 842 -1.03 11.99 -15.11
N ASP A 843 -0.93 11.45 -13.89
CA ASP A 843 -1.97 11.60 -12.86
C ASP A 843 -2.25 13.09 -12.59
N ALA A 844 -1.19 13.90 -12.43
CA ALA A 844 -1.30 15.34 -12.23
C ALA A 844 -1.87 16.08 -13.46
N TYR A 845 -1.38 15.78 -14.67
CA TYR A 845 -1.82 16.44 -15.90
C TYR A 845 -3.31 16.20 -16.21
N TYR A 846 -3.81 14.98 -15.96
CA TYR A 846 -5.22 14.64 -16.18
C TYR A 846 -6.11 14.84 -14.94
N GLY A 847 -5.58 15.41 -13.85
CA GLY A 847 -6.36 15.70 -12.63
C GLY A 847 -6.85 14.45 -11.87
N LEU A 848 -6.16 13.31 -12.02
CA LEU A 848 -6.54 12.03 -11.44
C LEU A 848 -5.99 11.85 -10.01
N PRO A 849 -6.56 10.92 -9.21
CA PRO A 849 -5.95 10.47 -7.97
C PRO A 849 -4.54 9.91 -8.19
N ASN A 850 -3.59 10.30 -7.33
CA ASN A 850 -2.21 9.81 -7.37
C ASN A 850 -2.18 8.27 -7.28
N GLY A 851 -1.64 7.64 -8.32
CA GLY A 851 -1.57 6.20 -8.48
C GLY A 851 -2.45 5.62 -9.60
N SER A 852 -3.28 6.42 -10.27
CA SER A 852 -4.18 5.93 -11.32
C SER A 852 -3.42 5.35 -12.52
N PHE A 853 -2.48 6.09 -13.11
CA PHE A 853 -1.58 5.57 -14.14
C PHE A 853 -0.59 4.53 -13.59
N ARG A 854 -0.16 4.66 -12.32
CA ARG A 854 0.80 3.73 -11.67
C ARG A 854 0.25 2.30 -11.52
N ASN A 855 -1.07 2.15 -11.45
CA ASN A 855 -1.76 0.86 -11.34
C ASN A 855 -2.06 0.24 -12.72
N VAL A 856 -1.71 0.89 -13.83
CA VAL A 856 -1.85 0.30 -15.17
C VAL A 856 -0.75 -0.73 -15.40
N THR A 857 -1.13 -1.89 -15.96
CA THR A 857 -0.20 -2.99 -16.26
C THR A 857 -0.15 -3.37 -17.73
N ALA A 858 1.03 -3.80 -18.18
CA ALA A 858 1.32 -4.27 -19.52
C ALA A 858 2.02 -5.64 -19.49
N ARG A 859 1.96 -6.39 -20.59
CA ARG A 859 2.50 -7.76 -20.67
C ARG A 859 3.86 -7.79 -21.35
N THR A 860 4.92 -7.50 -20.58
CA THR A 860 6.31 -7.55 -21.05
C THR A 860 7.19 -8.37 -20.13
N ALA A 861 8.06 -9.20 -20.70
CA ALA A 861 9.09 -9.94 -19.98
C ALA A 861 10.43 -9.18 -20.04
N TYR A 862 10.63 -8.26 -19.08
CA TYR A 862 11.86 -7.45 -19.03
C TYR A 862 13.11 -8.33 -18.84
N LYS A 863 14.14 -8.07 -19.65
CA LYS A 863 15.40 -8.82 -19.74
C LYS A 863 15.26 -10.32 -20.06
N ALA A 864 14.11 -10.77 -20.56
CA ALA A 864 13.89 -12.15 -20.98
C ALA A 864 14.89 -12.63 -22.04
N GLU A 865 15.14 -13.94 -22.08
CA GLU A 865 15.92 -14.55 -23.16
C GLU A 865 15.15 -14.47 -24.49
N PRO A 866 15.77 -14.04 -25.61
CA PRO A 866 15.11 -13.95 -26.91
C PRO A 866 14.87 -15.33 -27.54
N LEU A 867 14.18 -15.37 -28.69
CA LEU A 867 14.18 -16.55 -29.56
C LEU A 867 15.63 -16.98 -29.90
N SER A 868 15.84 -18.30 -30.04
CA SER A 868 17.17 -18.80 -30.42
C SER A 868 17.55 -18.30 -31.83
N LEU A 869 18.85 -18.11 -32.07
CA LEU A 869 19.35 -17.56 -33.34
C LEU A 869 18.89 -18.36 -34.58
N LYS A 870 18.61 -19.65 -34.44
CA LYS A 870 18.04 -20.48 -35.50
C LYS A 870 16.58 -20.13 -35.80
N GLU A 871 15.77 -19.98 -34.76
CA GLU A 871 14.32 -19.72 -34.85
C GLU A 871 14.06 -18.28 -35.31
N TRP A 872 14.81 -17.31 -34.78
CA TRP A 872 14.77 -15.94 -35.27
C TRP A 872 15.18 -15.84 -36.75
N LYS A 873 16.22 -16.57 -37.18
CA LYS A 873 16.61 -16.63 -38.60
C LYS A 873 15.56 -17.26 -39.52
N THR A 874 14.66 -18.09 -38.99
CA THR A 874 13.51 -18.61 -39.77
C THR A 874 12.34 -17.63 -39.90
N LEU A 875 12.33 -16.53 -39.14
CA LEU A 875 11.35 -15.45 -39.32
C LEU A 875 11.77 -14.50 -40.47
N ASN A 876 13.07 -14.18 -40.56
CA ASN A 876 13.66 -13.33 -41.61
C ASN A 876 13.00 -11.93 -41.78
N LEU A 877 12.40 -11.41 -40.71
CA LEU A 877 11.74 -10.10 -40.68
C LEU A 877 12.76 -8.94 -40.55
N PRO A 878 12.45 -7.72 -41.03
CA PRO A 878 13.26 -6.53 -40.77
C PRO A 878 13.27 -6.13 -39.29
N THR A 879 14.24 -5.32 -38.90
CA THR A 879 14.19 -4.60 -37.61
C THR A 879 13.46 -3.28 -37.82
N LEU A 880 12.40 -3.06 -37.05
CA LEU A 880 11.59 -1.85 -37.12
C LEU A 880 12.19 -0.79 -36.19
N ILE A 881 12.23 0.47 -36.62
CA ILE A 881 12.74 1.59 -35.82
C ILE A 881 11.61 2.59 -35.59
N PHE A 882 11.36 2.94 -34.33
CA PHE A 882 10.25 3.80 -33.91
C PHE A 882 10.73 5.12 -33.29
N SER A 883 10.14 6.24 -33.71
CA SER A 883 10.35 7.57 -33.09
C SER A 883 9.02 8.15 -32.54
N PRO A 884 8.99 8.67 -31.30
CA PRO A 884 7.81 9.24 -30.65
C PRO A 884 7.53 10.69 -31.14
N PRO A 885 6.37 11.27 -30.76
CA PRO A 885 6.08 12.68 -31.01
C PRO A 885 7.06 13.65 -30.35
N PHE A 886 6.99 14.91 -30.77
CA PHE A 886 7.62 16.05 -30.10
C PHE A 886 6.79 16.50 -28.89
N ALA A 887 7.44 16.89 -27.78
CA ALA A 887 6.83 17.33 -26.51
C ALA A 887 5.73 16.40 -25.92
N GLY A 888 5.55 15.20 -26.48
CA GLY A 888 4.40 14.34 -26.27
C GLY A 888 4.73 13.02 -25.57
N PRO A 889 3.83 12.01 -25.66
CA PRO A 889 4.06 10.70 -25.06
C PRO A 889 5.38 10.05 -25.51
N PRO A 890 6.22 9.54 -24.58
CA PRO A 890 7.41 8.76 -24.94
C PRO A 890 7.04 7.40 -25.55
N SER A 891 8.02 6.72 -26.14
CA SER A 891 7.83 5.47 -26.87
C SER A 891 7.22 4.33 -26.04
N GLN A 892 7.36 4.38 -24.71
CA GLN A 892 6.65 3.48 -23.78
C GLN A 892 5.12 3.60 -23.89
N VAL A 893 4.60 4.74 -24.35
CA VAL A 893 3.17 5.03 -24.49
C VAL A 893 2.63 4.68 -25.90
N PHE A 894 3.39 3.89 -26.65
CA PHE A 894 2.97 3.19 -27.87
C PHE A 894 3.07 1.66 -27.70
N HIS A 895 3.05 1.18 -26.45
CA HIS A 895 3.29 -0.21 -26.11
C HIS A 895 2.25 -1.15 -26.73
N ALA A 896 0.99 -0.76 -26.81
CA ALA A 896 -0.06 -1.62 -27.38
C ALA A 896 0.09 -1.81 -28.89
N LEU A 897 0.82 -0.94 -29.61
CA LEU A 897 1.22 -1.16 -31.01
C LEU A 897 2.53 -1.97 -31.07
N ILE A 898 3.56 -1.54 -30.33
CA ILE A 898 4.92 -2.12 -30.39
C ILE A 898 4.93 -3.58 -29.92
N SER A 899 4.23 -3.90 -28.82
CA SER A 899 4.12 -5.28 -28.32
C SER A 899 3.43 -6.21 -29.31
N ASP A 900 2.48 -5.69 -30.08
CA ASP A 900 1.71 -6.46 -31.05
C ASP A 900 2.57 -6.85 -32.25
N LEU A 901 3.28 -5.90 -32.87
CA LEU A 901 4.28 -6.17 -33.91
C LEU A 901 5.33 -7.18 -33.43
N VAL A 902 5.80 -7.05 -32.18
CA VAL A 902 6.80 -7.98 -31.62
C VAL A 902 6.24 -9.38 -31.40
N SER A 903 4.96 -9.51 -31.03
CA SER A 903 4.30 -10.82 -30.91
C SER A 903 4.12 -11.55 -32.25
N HIS A 904 4.02 -10.80 -33.36
CA HIS A 904 4.03 -11.35 -34.72
C HIS A 904 5.46 -11.68 -35.22
N GLY A 905 6.49 -11.37 -34.41
CA GLY A 905 7.88 -11.80 -34.61
C GLY A 905 8.86 -10.69 -34.99
N TYR A 906 8.39 -9.47 -35.23
CA TYR A 906 9.24 -8.33 -35.53
C TYR A 906 10.13 -7.97 -34.32
N SER A 907 11.28 -7.32 -34.58
CA SER A 907 12.14 -6.77 -33.51
C SER A 907 12.14 -5.26 -33.65
N VAL A 908 11.75 -4.55 -32.58
CA VAL A 908 11.51 -3.10 -32.60
C VAL A 908 12.53 -2.38 -31.73
N VAL A 909 13.16 -1.35 -32.26
CA VAL A 909 14.04 -0.42 -31.53
C VAL A 909 13.34 0.93 -31.46
N THR A 910 12.98 1.40 -30.27
CA THR A 910 12.47 2.76 -30.10
C THR A 910 13.62 3.74 -29.83
N MET A 911 13.38 5.02 -30.12
CA MET A 911 14.31 6.12 -29.87
C MET A 911 13.59 7.21 -29.07
N ASP A 912 13.77 7.22 -27.74
CA ASP A 912 13.34 8.33 -26.89
C ASP A 912 14.48 9.36 -26.80
N HIS A 913 14.15 10.63 -26.95
CA HIS A 913 15.11 11.74 -27.08
C HIS A 913 15.10 12.56 -25.78
N PRO A 914 16.20 12.57 -24.98
CA PRO A 914 16.27 13.31 -23.73
C PRO A 914 15.90 14.80 -23.87
N TYR A 915 15.26 15.34 -22.83
CA TYR A 915 14.76 16.72 -22.74
C TYR A 915 13.62 17.10 -23.71
N GLU A 916 13.33 16.32 -24.76
CA GLU A 916 12.13 16.51 -25.58
C GLU A 916 10.86 16.04 -24.87
N GLN A 917 10.79 14.76 -24.49
CA GLN A 917 9.58 14.19 -23.89
C GLN A 917 9.42 14.70 -22.44
N PRO A 918 8.18 14.96 -21.96
CA PRO A 918 7.94 15.64 -20.68
C PRO A 918 8.62 15.00 -19.47
N TYR A 919 8.78 13.67 -19.48
CA TYR A 919 9.59 12.95 -18.52
C TYR A 919 10.10 11.65 -19.14
N LEU A 920 11.41 11.40 -19.01
CA LEU A 920 12.05 10.10 -19.20
C LEU A 920 12.72 9.63 -17.91
N GLN A 921 12.93 8.32 -17.79
CA GLN A 921 13.75 7.74 -16.72
C GLN A 921 14.78 6.77 -17.31
N LEU A 922 16.04 6.94 -16.90
CA LEU A 922 17.14 6.07 -17.30
C LEU A 922 17.12 4.75 -16.51
N PRO A 923 17.77 3.67 -17.01
CA PRO A 923 17.79 2.35 -16.35
C PRO A 923 18.45 2.29 -14.96
N ASP A 924 19.12 3.36 -14.52
CA ASP A 924 19.68 3.52 -13.17
C ASP A 924 18.72 4.24 -12.19
N GLY A 925 17.57 4.71 -12.67
CA GLY A 925 16.58 5.48 -11.91
C GLY A 925 16.64 7.00 -12.14
N THR A 926 17.65 7.52 -12.84
CA THR A 926 17.81 8.96 -13.09
C THR A 926 16.64 9.53 -13.89
N SER A 927 15.97 10.54 -13.32
CA SER A 927 14.88 11.27 -13.98
C SER A 927 15.42 12.34 -14.91
N ILE A 928 14.89 12.43 -16.12
CA ILE A 928 15.16 13.51 -17.09
C ILE A 928 13.83 14.23 -17.38
N PRO A 929 13.64 15.48 -16.91
CA PRO A 929 12.50 16.29 -17.31
C PRO A 929 12.70 16.84 -18.74
N GLY A 930 11.60 17.13 -19.42
CA GLY A 930 11.61 17.76 -20.75
C GLY A 930 10.52 18.81 -20.93
N LEU A 931 10.07 19.00 -22.17
CA LEU A 931 9.04 19.99 -22.53
C LEU A 931 7.65 19.62 -21.96
N PRO A 932 6.78 20.58 -21.63
CA PRO A 932 5.46 20.28 -21.09
C PRO A 932 4.53 19.65 -22.14
N PHE A 933 3.52 18.89 -21.69
CA PHE A 933 2.53 18.18 -22.54
C PHE A 933 1.74 19.10 -23.49
N ASP A 934 1.62 20.38 -23.15
CA ASP A 934 0.84 21.42 -23.82
C ASP A 934 1.72 22.46 -24.53
N TYR A 935 2.96 22.10 -24.90
CA TYR A 935 3.88 22.98 -25.63
C TYR A 935 3.33 23.39 -27.01
N ASP A 936 3.12 24.69 -27.22
CA ASP A 936 2.47 25.21 -28.44
C ASP A 936 3.42 25.38 -29.63
N THR A 937 3.39 24.39 -30.54
CA THR A 937 4.11 24.38 -31.82
C THR A 937 3.53 25.30 -32.90
N ASN A 938 2.37 25.94 -32.67
CA ASN A 938 1.76 26.89 -33.61
C ASN A 938 2.36 28.30 -33.52
N THR A 939 3.21 28.55 -32.52
CA THR A 939 4.01 29.77 -32.42
C THR A 939 5.17 29.75 -33.42
N GLU A 940 5.61 30.92 -33.90
CA GLU A 940 6.76 31.03 -34.81
C GLU A 940 8.03 30.44 -34.16
N GLU A 941 8.27 30.77 -32.89
CA GLU A 941 9.37 30.22 -32.11
C GLU A 941 9.25 28.70 -31.88
N GLY A 942 8.04 28.20 -31.65
CA GLY A 942 7.75 26.78 -31.48
C GLY A 942 7.92 25.97 -32.77
N PHE A 943 7.54 26.54 -33.92
CA PHE A 943 7.76 25.92 -35.23
C PHE A 943 9.25 25.92 -35.63
N GLN A 944 9.97 27.03 -35.38
CA GLN A 944 11.43 27.09 -35.55
C GLN A 944 12.19 26.17 -34.57
N LEU A 945 11.62 25.82 -33.41
CA LEU A 945 12.14 24.76 -32.55
C LEU A 945 11.87 23.38 -33.17
N LEU A 946 10.64 23.11 -33.60
CA LEU A 946 10.21 21.86 -34.22
C LEU A 946 11.09 21.47 -35.42
N GLN A 947 11.43 22.45 -36.28
CA GLN A 947 12.34 22.25 -37.41
C GLN A 947 13.76 21.85 -36.99
N ARG A 948 14.37 22.56 -36.03
CA ARG A 948 15.71 22.21 -35.51
C ARG A 948 15.73 20.86 -34.79
N VAL A 949 14.63 20.48 -34.15
CA VAL A 949 14.46 19.15 -33.53
C VAL A 949 14.34 18.06 -34.60
N HIS A 950 13.61 18.32 -35.70
CA HIS A 950 13.57 17.42 -36.85
C HIS A 950 14.97 17.15 -37.42
N GLU A 951 15.77 18.20 -37.63
CA GLU A 951 17.13 18.10 -38.18
C GLU A 951 18.03 17.15 -37.35
N TYR A 952 18.15 17.35 -36.03
CA TYR A 952 19.05 16.48 -35.24
C TYR A 952 18.51 15.07 -35.07
N ARG A 953 17.18 14.87 -35.05
CA ARG A 953 16.54 13.53 -35.01
C ARG A 953 16.96 12.64 -36.18
N LEU A 954 17.25 13.20 -37.35
CA LEU A 954 17.82 12.44 -38.49
C LEU A 954 19.25 11.95 -38.20
N THR A 955 20.05 12.76 -37.50
CA THR A 955 21.41 12.39 -37.07
C THR A 955 21.42 11.36 -35.94
N ASP A 956 20.42 11.40 -35.05
CA ASP A 956 20.20 10.40 -34.01
C ASP A 956 19.77 9.06 -34.63
N ALA A 957 18.89 9.08 -35.63
CA ALA A 957 18.46 7.89 -36.36
C ALA A 957 19.61 7.19 -37.10
N ASP A 958 20.52 7.93 -37.75
CA ASP A 958 21.73 7.34 -38.36
C ASP A 958 22.69 6.80 -37.29
N ALA A 959 22.88 7.51 -36.17
CA ALA A 959 23.69 7.01 -35.04
C ALA A 959 23.13 5.69 -34.45
N VAL A 960 21.81 5.54 -34.37
CA VAL A 960 21.15 4.29 -33.96
C VAL A 960 21.35 3.17 -35.00
N LEU A 961 21.22 3.47 -36.30
CA LEU A 961 21.53 2.52 -37.39
C LEU A 961 22.99 2.03 -37.34
N GLU A 962 23.95 2.90 -37.02
CA GLU A 962 25.35 2.52 -36.81
C GLU A 962 25.55 1.67 -35.54
N ALA A 963 24.80 1.95 -34.47
CA ALA A 963 24.91 1.24 -33.19
C ALA A 963 24.31 -0.17 -33.22
N ILE A 964 23.26 -0.44 -34.02
CA ILE A 964 22.50 -1.70 -34.02
C ILE A 964 23.36 -2.99 -34.06
N PRO A 965 24.42 -3.12 -34.90
CA PRO A 965 25.30 -4.29 -34.89
C PRO A 965 26.06 -4.49 -33.56
N ALA A 966 26.45 -3.40 -32.90
CA ALA A 966 27.09 -3.45 -31.58
C ALA A 966 26.07 -3.75 -30.47
N LEU A 967 24.88 -3.13 -30.53
CA LEU A 967 23.77 -3.36 -29.59
C LEU A 967 23.31 -4.82 -29.61
N SER A 968 23.11 -5.40 -30.80
CA SER A 968 22.73 -6.80 -30.98
C SER A 968 23.73 -7.75 -30.30
N LYS A 969 25.04 -7.49 -30.47
CA LYS A 969 26.11 -8.27 -29.85
C LYS A 969 26.23 -8.05 -28.34
N HIS A 970 26.09 -6.82 -27.87
CA HIS A 970 26.27 -6.45 -26.46
C HIS A 970 25.09 -6.92 -25.58
N LEU A 971 23.87 -6.80 -26.09
CA LEU A 971 22.64 -7.14 -25.36
C LEU A 971 22.19 -8.60 -25.60
N SER A 972 22.91 -9.34 -26.46
CA SER A 972 22.56 -10.67 -26.96
C SER A 972 21.17 -10.76 -27.60
N ILE A 973 20.69 -9.66 -28.21
CA ILE A 973 19.39 -9.62 -28.90
C ILE A 973 19.62 -9.88 -30.40
N PRO A 974 18.94 -10.84 -31.03
CA PRO A 974 19.03 -11.03 -32.47
C PRO A 974 18.27 -9.91 -33.19
N LEU A 975 18.99 -9.05 -33.92
CA LEU A 975 18.44 -7.95 -34.73
C LEU A 975 18.81 -8.14 -36.20
N ASN A 976 17.98 -7.64 -37.12
CA ASN A 976 18.28 -7.68 -38.54
C ASN A 976 19.25 -6.52 -38.85
N LEU A 977 20.42 -6.84 -39.39
CA LEU A 977 21.48 -5.87 -39.67
C LEU A 977 21.47 -5.37 -41.13
N THR A 978 20.57 -5.94 -41.95
CA THR A 978 20.53 -5.77 -43.41
C THR A 978 19.34 -4.93 -43.86
N TYR A 979 18.17 -5.15 -43.24
CA TYR A 979 16.91 -4.56 -43.64
C TYR A 979 16.18 -3.93 -42.45
N PHE A 980 15.77 -2.68 -42.63
CA PHE A 980 15.06 -1.86 -41.66
C PHE A 980 13.76 -1.31 -42.23
N SER A 981 12.84 -0.93 -41.36
CA SER A 981 11.64 -0.17 -41.71
C SER A 981 11.43 0.89 -40.62
N PHE A 982 11.27 2.15 -41.02
CA PHE A 982 11.07 3.25 -40.08
C PHE A 982 9.58 3.52 -39.89
N PHE A 983 9.18 3.83 -38.67
CA PHE A 983 7.85 4.37 -38.41
C PHE A 983 7.87 5.34 -37.22
N GLY A 984 6.86 6.18 -37.10
CA GLY A 984 6.77 7.10 -35.98
C GLY A 984 5.44 7.82 -35.93
N HIS A 985 5.24 8.55 -34.83
CA HIS A 985 4.05 9.38 -34.62
C HIS A 985 4.44 10.85 -34.59
N SER A 986 3.60 11.73 -35.16
CA SER A 986 3.83 13.17 -35.24
C SER A 986 5.20 13.48 -35.85
N LEU A 987 6.02 14.31 -35.21
CA LEU A 987 7.40 14.61 -35.64
C LEU A 987 8.24 13.34 -35.91
N GLY A 988 8.05 12.27 -35.15
CA GLY A 988 8.73 10.98 -35.38
C GLY A 988 8.31 10.30 -36.69
N GLY A 989 7.08 10.55 -37.16
CA GLY A 989 6.56 10.10 -38.45
C GLY A 989 7.09 10.92 -39.63
N SER A 990 7.21 12.24 -39.49
CA SER A 990 7.93 13.08 -40.46
C SER A 990 9.39 12.65 -40.58
N ALA A 991 10.09 12.50 -39.44
CA ALA A 991 11.47 12.06 -39.40
C ALA A 991 11.65 10.66 -40.03
N ALA A 992 10.69 9.74 -39.86
CA ALA A 992 10.72 8.42 -40.50
C ALA A 992 10.74 8.49 -42.04
N LEU A 993 10.01 9.42 -42.66
CA LEU A 993 10.04 9.65 -44.11
C LEU A 993 11.32 10.38 -44.53
N SER A 994 11.65 11.49 -43.86
CA SER A 994 12.83 12.30 -44.20
C SER A 994 14.16 11.56 -43.95
N GLN A 995 14.19 10.53 -43.10
CA GLN A 995 15.37 9.66 -42.92
C GLN A 995 15.76 8.89 -44.20
N ILE A 996 14.81 8.61 -45.09
CA ILE A 996 15.09 7.97 -46.39
C ILE A 996 15.91 8.91 -47.27
N LEU A 997 15.50 10.18 -47.33
CA LEU A 997 16.22 11.24 -48.05
C LEU A 997 17.60 11.48 -47.41
N TYR A 998 17.66 11.47 -46.08
CA TYR A 998 18.91 11.62 -45.33
C TYR A 998 19.90 10.47 -45.59
N GLU A 999 19.50 9.19 -45.48
CA GLU A 999 20.37 8.03 -45.79
C GLU A 999 20.84 8.14 -47.24
N ARG A 1000 19.93 8.43 -48.18
CA ARG A 1000 20.24 8.53 -49.62
C ARG A 1000 21.28 9.61 -49.93
N ASN A 1001 21.16 10.78 -49.30
CA ASN A 1001 22.02 11.93 -49.62
C ASN A 1001 23.40 11.83 -48.93
N HIS A 1002 23.47 11.25 -47.72
CA HIS A 1002 24.72 11.19 -46.96
C HIS A 1002 25.56 9.92 -47.21
N THR A 1003 24.94 8.78 -47.52
CA THR A 1003 25.63 7.47 -47.51
C THR A 1003 26.24 7.05 -48.85
N SER A 1004 27.21 7.82 -49.35
CA SER A 1004 28.00 7.54 -50.58
C SER A 1004 28.70 6.17 -50.67
N LYS A 1005 28.57 5.29 -49.66
CA LYS A 1005 29.18 3.96 -49.57
C LYS A 1005 28.26 2.87 -48.99
N ARG A 1006 26.99 3.14 -48.69
CA ARG A 1006 26.03 2.13 -48.20
C ARG A 1006 25.03 1.80 -49.31
N LYS A 1007 24.65 0.53 -49.45
CA LYS A 1007 23.39 0.18 -50.13
C LYS A 1007 22.25 0.57 -49.18
N HIS A 1008 21.19 1.20 -49.70
CA HIS A 1008 19.98 1.53 -48.92
C HIS A 1008 19.51 0.30 -48.14
N ARG A 1009 19.24 0.49 -46.84
CA ARG A 1009 18.80 -0.59 -45.95
C ARG A 1009 17.36 -0.43 -45.47
N ILE A 1010 16.80 0.77 -45.63
CA ILE A 1010 15.40 1.04 -45.35
C ILE A 1010 14.55 0.45 -46.49
N LEU A 1011 13.62 -0.45 -46.15
CA LEU A 1011 12.67 -1.05 -47.09
C LEU A 1011 11.46 -0.13 -47.36
N GLY A 1012 11.10 0.70 -46.39
CA GLY A 1012 10.01 1.67 -46.46
C GLY A 1012 9.89 2.46 -45.15
N ALA A 1013 9.00 3.45 -45.14
CA ALA A 1013 8.67 4.20 -43.91
C ALA A 1013 7.18 4.52 -43.77
N LEU A 1014 6.73 4.65 -42.52
CA LEU A 1014 5.33 4.92 -42.16
C LEU A 1014 5.22 6.12 -41.22
N ASN A 1015 4.48 7.12 -41.64
CA ASN A 1015 4.19 8.33 -40.87
C ASN A 1015 2.78 8.24 -40.26
N MET A 1016 2.67 8.25 -38.93
CA MET A 1016 1.39 8.39 -38.23
C MET A 1016 1.20 9.86 -37.86
N ASP A 1017 0.41 10.56 -38.67
CA ASP A 1017 -0.20 11.85 -38.35
C ASP A 1017 0.77 13.02 -38.07
N GLY A 1018 1.96 13.02 -38.68
CA GLY A 1018 2.90 14.15 -38.61
C GLY A 1018 3.01 14.94 -39.90
N SER A 1019 2.71 16.24 -39.87
CA SER A 1019 3.04 17.19 -40.95
C SER A 1019 4.53 17.09 -41.35
N LEU A 1020 4.84 17.23 -42.64
CA LEU A 1020 6.15 16.94 -43.20
C LEU A 1020 7.13 18.11 -43.07
N LEU A 1021 8.39 17.81 -42.77
CA LEU A 1021 9.45 18.80 -42.61
C LEU A 1021 10.70 18.46 -43.45
N ASP A 1022 11.44 19.52 -43.80
CA ASP A 1022 12.59 19.52 -44.70
C ASP A 1022 12.25 18.95 -46.10
N PRO A 1023 13.01 18.12 -46.85
CA PRO A 1023 12.81 18.04 -48.30
C PRO A 1023 11.64 17.13 -48.68
N ALA A 1024 11.06 16.40 -47.71
CA ALA A 1024 9.80 15.70 -47.88
C ALA A 1024 8.60 16.66 -48.06
N ALA A 1025 8.73 17.93 -47.65
CA ALA A 1025 7.76 19.00 -47.90
C ALA A 1025 8.19 19.94 -49.04
N ALA A 1026 9.27 19.65 -49.76
CA ALA A 1026 9.67 20.43 -50.92
C ALA A 1026 8.77 20.11 -52.13
N ASN A 1027 8.48 21.11 -52.96
CA ASN A 1027 7.70 20.96 -54.19
C ASN A 1027 8.64 20.78 -55.41
N ASP A 1028 9.61 19.86 -55.28
CA ASP A 1028 10.48 19.41 -56.38
C ASP A 1028 10.97 17.95 -56.22
N SER A 1029 11.44 17.38 -57.34
CA SER A 1029 11.87 15.97 -57.49
C SER A 1029 12.91 15.41 -56.49
N SER A 1030 13.48 16.23 -55.61
CA SER A 1030 14.24 15.77 -54.44
C SER A 1030 13.38 15.06 -53.39
N ALA A 1031 12.09 15.40 -53.28
CA ALA A 1031 11.10 14.83 -52.35
C ALA A 1031 10.67 13.38 -52.65
N ASP A 1032 10.88 12.91 -53.88
CA ASP A 1032 10.62 11.53 -54.31
C ASP A 1032 11.48 10.54 -53.51
N LEU A 1033 10.87 9.73 -52.64
CA LEU A 1033 11.56 8.79 -51.73
C LEU A 1033 12.15 7.57 -52.46
N ARG A 1034 11.50 7.13 -53.54
CA ARG A 1034 11.84 5.92 -54.35
C ARG A 1034 11.78 4.57 -53.63
N ILE A 1035 11.14 4.52 -52.46
CA ILE A 1035 10.77 3.29 -51.76
C ILE A 1035 9.31 3.41 -51.28
N PRO A 1036 8.64 2.30 -50.89
CA PRO A 1036 7.29 2.36 -50.36
C PRO A 1036 7.13 3.25 -49.12
N SER A 1037 6.07 4.07 -49.11
CA SER A 1037 5.72 4.93 -47.97
C SER A 1037 4.22 4.93 -47.67
N LEU A 1038 3.85 4.96 -46.39
CA LEU A 1038 2.45 5.03 -45.93
C LEU A 1038 2.25 6.20 -44.96
N ILE A 1039 1.26 7.04 -45.22
CA ILE A 1039 0.79 8.08 -44.30
C ILE A 1039 -0.54 7.62 -43.68
N LEU A 1040 -0.64 7.66 -42.35
CA LEU A 1040 -1.85 7.42 -41.59
C LEU A 1040 -2.28 8.71 -40.89
N SER A 1041 -3.34 9.35 -41.38
CA SER A 1041 -3.81 10.66 -40.91
C SER A 1041 -5.01 10.52 -39.96
N SER A 1042 -5.14 11.40 -38.98
CA SER A 1042 -6.35 11.58 -38.19
C SER A 1042 -7.30 12.58 -38.86
N ALA A 1043 -8.55 12.64 -38.38
CA ALA A 1043 -9.53 13.63 -38.81
C ALA A 1043 -9.12 15.08 -38.48
N TYR A 1044 -8.03 15.28 -37.71
CA TYR A 1044 -7.43 16.58 -37.41
C TYR A 1044 -6.48 17.06 -38.53
N HIS A 1045 -5.63 16.19 -39.09
CA HIS A 1045 -4.75 16.53 -40.24
C HIS A 1045 -5.39 16.30 -41.63
N LYS A 1046 -6.70 15.99 -41.68
CA LYS A 1046 -7.38 15.68 -42.95
C LYS A 1046 -7.34 16.84 -43.95
N GLY A 1047 -6.45 16.74 -44.94
CA GLY A 1047 -6.24 17.76 -45.96
C GLY A 1047 -5.08 18.73 -45.68
N ASP A 1048 -4.09 18.32 -44.89
CA ASP A 1048 -2.80 19.02 -44.78
C ASP A 1048 -2.17 19.21 -46.19
N PRO A 1049 -1.92 20.46 -46.64
CA PRO A 1049 -1.36 20.72 -47.97
C PRO A 1049 -0.01 20.03 -48.22
N GLN A 1050 0.78 19.78 -47.17
CA GLN A 1050 2.10 19.18 -47.29
C GLN A 1050 2.03 17.72 -47.76
N PHE A 1051 0.99 16.98 -47.36
CA PHE A 1051 0.79 15.59 -47.82
C PHE A 1051 0.40 15.56 -49.30
N ALA A 1052 -0.48 16.48 -49.75
CA ALA A 1052 -0.91 16.55 -51.15
C ALA A 1052 0.26 16.88 -52.11
N ASP A 1053 1.16 17.78 -51.72
CA ASP A 1053 2.38 18.07 -52.48
C ASP A 1053 3.35 16.87 -52.48
N PHE A 1054 3.54 16.20 -51.33
CA PHE A 1054 4.40 15.00 -51.23
C PHE A 1054 3.91 13.84 -52.10
N ASP A 1055 2.61 13.54 -52.05
CA ASP A 1055 1.98 12.41 -52.76
C ASP A 1055 2.13 12.53 -54.28
N ALA A 1056 1.97 13.75 -54.81
CA ALA A 1056 2.13 14.04 -56.23
C ALA A 1056 3.53 13.73 -56.78
N GLN A 1057 4.54 13.67 -55.90
CA GLN A 1057 5.95 13.56 -56.25
C GLN A 1057 6.52 12.13 -56.09
N GLN A 1058 5.87 11.27 -55.31
CA GLN A 1058 6.38 9.91 -55.08
C GLN A 1058 6.39 9.08 -56.36
N SER A 1059 7.54 8.54 -56.75
CA SER A 1059 7.67 7.70 -57.96
C SER A 1059 7.11 6.29 -57.76
N THR A 1060 7.28 5.73 -56.56
CA THR A 1060 6.96 4.35 -56.14
C THR A 1060 5.56 4.19 -55.52
N TRP A 1061 5.31 3.04 -54.86
CA TRP A 1061 4.14 2.80 -54.03
C TRP A 1061 4.02 3.84 -52.92
N ALA A 1062 2.88 4.52 -52.83
CA ALA A 1062 2.61 5.51 -51.80
C ALA A 1062 1.10 5.62 -51.56
N LYS A 1063 0.69 5.71 -50.29
CA LYS A 1063 -0.72 5.84 -49.92
C LYS A 1063 -0.91 6.76 -48.71
N GLU A 1064 -2.00 7.52 -48.69
CA GLU A 1064 -2.51 8.23 -47.51
C GLU A 1064 -3.87 7.61 -47.12
N ILE A 1065 -3.98 7.19 -45.86
CA ILE A 1065 -5.21 6.65 -45.27
C ILE A 1065 -5.58 7.51 -44.06
N ASN A 1066 -6.67 8.26 -44.17
CA ASN A 1066 -7.26 9.01 -43.07
C ASN A 1066 -8.23 8.14 -42.26
N VAL A 1067 -8.02 8.06 -40.95
CA VAL A 1067 -8.99 7.55 -39.98
C VAL A 1067 -9.98 8.67 -39.64
N GLY A 1068 -11.21 8.59 -40.14
CA GLY A 1068 -12.27 9.58 -39.90
C GLY A 1068 -12.90 9.50 -38.52
N GLY A 1069 -14.16 9.92 -38.40
CA GLY A 1069 -14.95 9.73 -37.17
C GLY A 1069 -14.50 10.58 -35.97
N LYS A 1070 -14.00 11.80 -36.18
CA LYS A 1070 -13.45 12.67 -35.11
C LYS A 1070 -12.33 11.99 -34.28
N SER A 1071 -11.49 11.20 -34.94
CA SER A 1071 -10.20 10.80 -34.37
C SER A 1071 -9.32 12.04 -34.13
N ASN A 1072 -8.47 11.98 -33.11
CA ASN A 1072 -7.58 13.06 -32.72
C ASN A 1072 -6.12 12.64 -32.90
N HIS A 1073 -5.22 13.62 -32.92
CA HIS A 1073 -3.78 13.39 -33.09
C HIS A 1073 -3.18 12.37 -32.11
N THR A 1074 -3.63 12.36 -30.85
CA THR A 1074 -3.11 11.43 -29.82
C THR A 1074 -3.54 9.97 -30.00
N ASP A 1075 -4.49 9.68 -30.88
CA ASP A 1075 -5.27 8.44 -30.79
C ASP A 1075 -4.58 7.23 -31.44
N PHE A 1076 -3.45 7.47 -32.13
CA PHE A 1076 -2.48 6.44 -32.55
C PHE A 1076 -1.56 5.94 -31.43
N SER A 1077 -1.65 6.54 -30.23
CA SER A 1077 -0.92 6.12 -29.02
C SER A 1077 -1.83 5.37 -28.03
N ASP A 1078 -1.24 4.73 -27.02
CA ASP A 1078 -2.00 4.06 -25.95
C ASP A 1078 -2.93 5.02 -25.17
N LEU A 1079 -2.73 6.35 -25.30
CA LEU A 1079 -3.53 7.38 -24.63
C LEU A 1079 -5.04 7.24 -24.89
N ILE A 1080 -5.49 6.78 -26.06
CA ILE A 1080 -6.94 6.58 -26.29
C ILE A 1080 -7.52 5.49 -25.37
N VAL A 1081 -6.78 4.39 -25.18
CA VAL A 1081 -7.17 3.30 -24.26
C VAL A 1081 -7.02 3.72 -22.81
N LEU A 1082 -5.99 4.49 -22.46
CA LEU A 1082 -5.80 4.99 -21.10
C LEU A 1082 -6.88 6.01 -20.71
N LYS A 1083 -7.28 6.90 -21.64
CA LYS A 1083 -8.41 7.82 -21.44
C LYS A 1083 -9.72 7.04 -21.21
N GLN A 1084 -10.04 6.06 -22.07
CA GLN A 1084 -11.24 5.24 -21.92
C GLN A 1084 -11.21 4.38 -20.64
N GLY A 1085 -10.06 3.80 -20.29
CA GLY A 1085 -9.89 2.88 -19.16
C GLY A 1085 -9.80 3.55 -17.79
N LEU A 1086 -9.34 4.80 -17.72
CA LEU A 1086 -9.23 5.59 -16.49
C LEU A 1086 -10.35 6.64 -16.34
N GLY A 1087 -11.28 6.73 -17.30
CA GLY A 1087 -12.43 7.64 -17.24
C GLY A 1087 -12.10 9.12 -17.54
N ILE A 1088 -11.05 9.37 -18.33
CA ILE A 1088 -10.61 10.73 -18.67
C ILE A 1088 -11.51 11.31 -19.77
N SER A 1089 -12.07 12.49 -19.52
CA SER A 1089 -12.90 13.22 -20.49
C SER A 1089 -12.14 13.47 -21.80
N GLY A 1090 -12.78 13.15 -22.94
CA GLY A 1090 -12.16 13.25 -24.26
C GLY A 1090 -11.56 11.95 -24.81
N GLY A 1091 -11.72 10.82 -24.11
CA GLY A 1091 -11.49 9.48 -24.68
C GLY A 1091 -12.62 8.99 -25.61
N GLU A 1092 -13.78 9.66 -25.61
CA GLU A 1092 -14.98 9.30 -26.36
C GLU A 1092 -14.99 9.87 -27.79
N GLY A 1093 -13.95 9.58 -28.58
CA GLY A 1093 -13.98 9.77 -30.03
C GLY A 1093 -15.08 8.91 -30.68
N ALA A 1094 -15.54 9.25 -31.90
CA ALA A 1094 -16.56 8.41 -32.55
C ALA A 1094 -15.98 7.08 -33.10
N VAL A 1095 -14.64 6.93 -33.05
CA VAL A 1095 -13.93 5.65 -33.10
C VAL A 1095 -13.51 5.29 -31.67
N SER A 1096 -13.96 4.14 -31.14
CA SER A 1096 -13.62 3.71 -29.78
C SER A 1096 -12.18 3.19 -29.66
N ALA A 1097 -11.64 3.13 -28.44
CA ALA A 1097 -10.22 2.79 -28.24
C ALA A 1097 -9.85 1.39 -28.76
N ASP A 1098 -10.69 0.38 -28.52
CA ASP A 1098 -10.52 -0.99 -29.05
C ASP A 1098 -10.51 -1.01 -30.59
N ARG A 1099 -11.31 -0.15 -31.21
CA ARG A 1099 -11.45 -0.03 -32.67
C ARG A 1099 -10.24 0.67 -33.27
N MET A 1100 -9.80 1.78 -32.67
CA MET A 1100 -8.63 2.55 -33.10
C MET A 1100 -7.34 1.73 -32.99
N ILE A 1101 -7.15 0.98 -31.89
CA ILE A 1101 -6.02 0.05 -31.77
C ILE A 1101 -6.07 -1.03 -32.84
N LYS A 1102 -7.24 -1.63 -33.10
CA LYS A 1102 -7.35 -2.68 -34.13
C LYS A 1102 -7.03 -2.16 -35.53
N ILE A 1103 -7.50 -0.96 -35.86
CA ILE A 1103 -7.16 -0.27 -37.11
C ILE A 1103 -5.64 -0.03 -37.18
N THR A 1104 -5.07 0.60 -36.16
CA THR A 1104 -3.64 1.00 -36.14
C THR A 1104 -2.71 -0.21 -36.22
N ARG A 1105 -2.93 -1.26 -35.39
CA ARG A 1105 -2.14 -2.51 -35.42
C ARG A 1105 -2.11 -3.12 -36.82
N THR A 1106 -3.27 -3.37 -37.39
CA THR A 1106 -3.39 -4.09 -38.66
C THR A 1106 -3.00 -3.24 -39.89
N LEU A 1107 -3.18 -1.91 -39.88
CA LEU A 1107 -2.66 -1.04 -40.95
C LEU A 1107 -1.12 -1.04 -40.95
N VAL A 1108 -0.49 -0.90 -39.79
CA VAL A 1108 0.98 -0.95 -39.65
C VAL A 1108 1.52 -2.35 -39.98
N GLU A 1109 0.88 -3.42 -39.48
CA GLU A 1109 1.23 -4.81 -39.82
C GLU A 1109 1.12 -5.08 -41.33
N SER A 1110 0.01 -4.66 -41.96
CA SER A 1110 -0.20 -4.85 -43.40
C SER A 1110 0.81 -4.08 -44.26
N PHE A 1111 1.35 -2.96 -43.76
CA PHE A 1111 2.44 -2.27 -44.42
C PHE A 1111 3.74 -3.06 -44.36
N GLN A 1112 4.11 -3.59 -43.18
CA GLN A 1112 5.29 -4.45 -43.06
C GLN A 1112 5.15 -5.73 -43.91
N ASP A 1113 3.94 -6.28 -43.99
CA ASP A 1113 3.64 -7.44 -44.82
C ASP A 1113 3.67 -7.13 -46.34
N TYR A 1114 3.28 -5.92 -46.74
CA TYR A 1114 3.49 -5.41 -48.10
C TYR A 1114 5.00 -5.26 -48.43
N LEU A 1115 5.81 -4.70 -47.51
CA LEU A 1115 7.27 -4.60 -47.67
C LEU A 1115 7.96 -5.98 -47.82
N LEU A 1116 7.30 -7.05 -47.36
CA LEU A 1116 7.75 -8.44 -47.49
C LEU A 1116 7.18 -9.16 -48.72
N GLY A 1117 6.47 -8.47 -49.60
CA GLY A 1117 5.93 -9.02 -50.84
C GLY A 1117 4.70 -9.92 -50.65
N LYS A 1118 3.99 -9.83 -49.51
CA LYS A 1118 2.78 -10.64 -49.25
C LYS A 1118 1.50 -10.07 -49.90
N GLY A 1119 1.62 -8.99 -50.67
CA GLY A 1119 0.51 -8.23 -51.26
C GLY A 1119 -0.02 -7.13 -50.34
N GLU A 1120 -0.90 -6.27 -50.85
CA GLU A 1120 -1.38 -5.09 -50.11
C GLU A 1120 -2.37 -5.40 -48.97
N GLY A 1121 -3.03 -6.56 -49.01
CA GLY A 1121 -4.04 -6.95 -48.03
C GLY A 1121 -5.10 -5.85 -47.84
N ILE A 1122 -5.21 -5.34 -46.61
CA ILE A 1122 -6.17 -4.29 -46.23
C ILE A 1122 -5.84 -2.91 -46.82
N LEU A 1123 -4.61 -2.69 -47.28
CA LEU A 1123 -4.16 -1.41 -47.85
C LEU A 1123 -4.64 -1.20 -49.29
N SER A 1124 -5.23 -2.24 -49.91
CA SER A 1124 -5.82 -2.19 -51.26
C SER A 1124 -7.05 -1.28 -51.37
N GLY A 1125 -7.74 -1.02 -50.25
CA GLY A 1125 -8.85 -0.06 -50.20
C GLY A 1125 -10.13 -0.50 -50.92
N THR A 1126 -10.34 -1.82 -51.10
CA THR A 1126 -11.53 -2.39 -51.75
C THR A 1126 -12.82 -2.06 -50.99
N ASN A 1127 -13.96 -2.23 -51.68
CA ASN A 1127 -15.28 -2.00 -51.10
C ASN A 1127 -15.59 -2.91 -49.89
N GLU A 1128 -15.01 -4.12 -49.84
CA GLU A 1128 -15.17 -5.07 -48.74
C GLU A 1128 -14.47 -4.57 -47.45
N ILE A 1129 -13.31 -3.95 -47.62
CA ILE A 1129 -12.55 -3.33 -46.54
C ILE A 1129 -13.29 -2.09 -46.03
N ARG A 1130 -13.79 -1.23 -46.93
CA ARG A 1130 -14.62 -0.06 -46.58
C ARG A 1130 -15.94 -0.45 -45.90
N ALA A 1131 -16.53 -1.60 -46.24
CA ALA A 1131 -17.69 -2.14 -45.54
C ALA A 1131 -17.36 -2.67 -44.14
N THR A 1132 -16.12 -3.10 -43.90
CA THR A 1132 -15.64 -3.56 -42.59
C THR A 1132 -15.28 -2.37 -41.69
N TRP A 1133 -14.52 -1.41 -42.23
CA TRP A 1133 -14.04 -0.19 -41.58
C TRP A 1133 -14.50 1.07 -42.34
N PRO A 1134 -15.78 1.47 -42.19
CA PRO A 1134 -16.34 2.66 -42.85
C PRO A 1134 -15.75 3.98 -42.34
N GLU A 1135 -14.94 3.96 -41.28
CA GLU A 1135 -14.17 5.11 -40.82
C GLU A 1135 -12.87 5.36 -41.62
N LEU A 1136 -12.44 4.47 -42.53
CA LEU A 1136 -11.24 4.70 -43.34
C LEU A 1136 -11.52 5.38 -44.69
N ASP A 1137 -10.93 6.55 -44.86
CA ASP A 1137 -10.86 7.29 -46.13
C ASP A 1137 -9.47 7.10 -46.77
N TRP A 1138 -9.40 6.44 -47.92
CA TRP A 1138 -8.19 6.48 -48.76
C TRP A 1138 -8.16 7.80 -49.52
N LEU A 1139 -7.23 8.68 -49.14
CA LEU A 1139 -7.07 10.01 -49.74
C LEU A 1139 -6.12 9.94 -50.95
N TYR A 1140 -5.00 9.22 -50.80
CA TYR A 1140 -4.10 8.86 -51.89
C TYR A 1140 -3.85 7.35 -51.95
N ASN A 1141 -3.76 6.80 -53.16
CA ASN A 1141 -3.70 5.37 -53.40
C ASN A 1141 -2.93 5.05 -54.69
N LYS A 1142 -1.61 5.25 -54.67
CA LYS A 1142 -0.74 4.92 -55.81
C LYS A 1142 -0.26 3.48 -55.73
N THR A 1143 -0.89 2.63 -56.53
CA THR A 1143 -0.43 1.25 -56.79
C THR A 1143 0.55 1.23 -57.96
N VAL A 1144 1.51 0.31 -57.92
CA VAL A 1144 2.45 0.03 -59.01
C VAL A 1144 2.25 -1.42 -59.43
N SER A 1145 2.25 -1.70 -60.74
CA SER A 1145 2.13 -3.07 -61.25
C SER A 1145 3.35 -3.92 -60.84
N GLU A 1146 3.12 -5.21 -60.56
CA GLU A 1146 4.00 -6.19 -59.87
C GLU A 1146 5.34 -6.55 -60.58
N SER A 1147 6.01 -5.60 -61.23
CA SER A 1147 7.15 -5.82 -62.14
C SER A 1147 8.36 -4.92 -61.87
N THR A 1148 8.45 -4.31 -60.67
CA THR A 1148 9.56 -3.46 -60.22
C THR A 1148 9.95 -3.78 -58.80
#